data_AF-A0A179HNB8-F1
#
_entry.id   AF-A0A179HNB8-F1
#
_cell.length_a   1.000
_cell.length_b   1.000
_cell.length_c   1.000
_cell.angle_alpha   90.00
_cell.angle_beta   90.00
_cell.angle_gamma   90.00
#
_symmetry.space_group_name_H-M   'P 1'
#
loop_
_entity.id
_entity.type
_entity.pdbx_description
1 polymer ?
#
loop_
_entity_poly.entity_id
_entity_poly.type
_entity_poly.pdbx_seq_one_letter_code
_entity_poly.pdbx_strand_id
1 'polypeptide(L)'
;MAPRLDLTHSTHHKVMVAPPRINLRRAASYNNSQERGSAPLSATTSRFNFNHLLFSPPPSPSLPALVPRPKRSPSQIFKTRPRRALRNLLYFITIVSALYVFVFACRHRDAIPAVLPHFRGEEFEMVGQDVLPDFPTPIVVTDNKKRSKWTVAIPHSYEFPLSIREYSGMSGRCREVSSHARELSHKSPLTDDMFLAYDKPDDYFVDVEEAEKNGLLPSASKGSPPKRSGHFVGLDWEAMAGKPVCEKSLTYVMESPDAGLGRSMMALWTLYALAKEQGRAFFVDDSRWAYGAYTDLFQAPPLPDCRPPPRHHMLPCPVQARHLVVSSVTSKDVYPALMAKHRRNTGAHSTQHDLLELARTGYKALFVLNKGDQEYVDKRIKELEAKAKSGDTSSQDAPIIGLHIRRGDTHPLEYQYRDTYIPAEVFIGHAHRLAESHYNGSKAEGAQHRSVTVIASDDPMVSKEADFSDAFLAQKRIRLATKEEAKGQEDTNPHVLHRFKEEAQGWEGGFFAPMFWNLGAERKNNAAATAAPGEDGDGSRQAEPPSEQTLKLRSFIGRAYVMDLAVLAGASDKVVCAVSATGCKLLGVMLGWERGMERGAWMKPMYLLSLLLTCIHATSATITTTTITTTTTQPTTNATTDLIKRENYEIVCHTGTQMCWGAAIPQNVFGWVEDRYRKLDNKTVYKSGQHIICVRWLFGPAGFCLFWEQIDKDASGVERTGALVKKLLVHLLACEDKRCGVVRGGGNRLKIDYVGNTRGCHGIC
;
A
#
# COMPACT_ATOMS: atom_id res chain seq x y z
N MET A 1 78.63 -5.29 -11.24
CA MET A 1 78.02 -6.63 -11.39
C MET A 1 76.76 -6.65 -10.53
N ALA A 2 75.54 -6.94 -10.98
CA ALA A 2 74.97 -7.46 -12.23
C ALA A 2 73.55 -6.81 -12.43
N PRO A 3 72.74 -7.17 -13.44
CA PRO A 3 72.66 -6.52 -14.75
C PRO A 3 71.37 -5.70 -14.97
N ARG A 4 71.45 -4.71 -15.89
CA ARG A 4 70.29 -4.03 -16.50
C ARG A 4 69.76 -4.91 -17.63
N LEU A 5 68.45 -5.15 -17.64
CA LEU A 5 67.72 -5.78 -18.74
C LEU A 5 67.17 -4.68 -19.65
N ASP A 6 67.80 -4.49 -20.80
CA ASP A 6 67.27 -3.78 -21.96
C ASP A 6 66.35 -4.73 -22.73
N LEU A 7 65.10 -4.31 -22.97
CA LEU A 7 64.14 -5.01 -23.83
C LEU A 7 63.71 -4.06 -24.96
N THR A 8 64.64 -3.79 -25.88
CA THR A 8 64.31 -3.27 -27.21
C THR A 8 64.17 -4.42 -28.20
N HIS A 9 63.07 -4.40 -28.95
CA HIS A 9 62.71 -5.24 -30.09
C HIS A 9 62.23 -6.68 -29.80
N SER A 10 60.91 -6.80 -29.65
CA SER A 10 60.15 -7.90 -30.26
C SER A 10 58.83 -7.37 -30.80
N THR A 11 58.63 -7.62 -32.07
CA THR A 11 57.55 -7.18 -32.96
C THR A 11 56.24 -7.90 -32.68
N HIS A 12 55.15 -7.12 -32.66
CA HIS A 12 53.75 -7.54 -32.82
C HIS A 12 53.19 -8.59 -31.85
N HIS A 13 52.70 -8.10 -30.70
CA HIS A 13 51.56 -8.72 -30.02
C HIS A 13 50.43 -7.69 -29.99
N LYS A 14 49.41 -7.89 -30.83
CA LYS A 14 48.14 -7.16 -30.75
C LYS A 14 47.47 -7.53 -29.43
N VAL A 15 47.71 -6.75 -28.38
CA VAL A 15 46.86 -6.76 -27.19
C VAL A 15 45.57 -6.04 -27.58
N MET A 16 44.55 -6.82 -27.93
CA MET A 16 43.21 -6.30 -28.14
C MET A 16 42.65 -5.90 -26.77
N VAL A 17 42.75 -4.62 -26.43
CA VAL A 17 42.05 -4.05 -25.27
C VAL A 17 40.57 -3.97 -25.67
N ALA A 18 39.79 -4.97 -25.25
CA ALA A 18 38.35 -4.90 -25.33
C ALA A 18 37.84 -3.78 -24.40
N PRO A 19 36.96 -2.88 -24.84
CA PRO A 19 36.39 -1.86 -23.96
C PRO A 19 35.49 -2.54 -22.92
N PRO A 20 35.54 -2.17 -21.62
CA PRO A 20 34.58 -2.66 -20.66
C PRO A 20 33.26 -1.89 -20.89
N ARG A 21 32.47 -2.34 -21.87
CA ARG A 21 31.05 -2.02 -21.93
C ARG A 21 30.26 -3.27 -21.61
N ILE A 22 30.38 -3.72 -20.36
CA ILE A 22 29.32 -4.51 -19.73
C ILE A 22 28.20 -3.51 -19.42
N ASN A 23 27.30 -3.33 -20.38
CA ASN A 23 25.99 -2.79 -20.10
C ASN A 23 25.25 -3.86 -19.29
N LEU A 24 25.17 -3.67 -17.97
CA LEU A 24 24.18 -4.36 -17.14
C LEU A 24 22.79 -3.84 -17.55
N ARG A 25 22.27 -4.34 -18.65
CA ARG A 25 20.84 -4.24 -18.95
C ARG A 25 20.10 -5.10 -17.94
N ARG A 26 19.40 -4.40 -17.02
CA ARG A 26 18.05 -4.70 -16.54
C ARG A 26 17.89 -6.06 -15.84
N ALA A 27 18.16 -6.11 -14.54
CA ALA A 27 17.65 -7.13 -13.61
C ALA A 27 16.18 -6.86 -13.19
N ALA A 28 15.37 -6.28 -14.08
CA ALA A 28 13.94 -6.09 -13.85
C ALA A 28 13.16 -7.21 -14.56
N SER A 29 13.22 -8.43 -14.02
CA SER A 29 12.30 -9.51 -14.40
C SER A 29 12.11 -10.61 -13.35
N TYR A 30 12.45 -10.36 -12.08
CA TYR A 30 12.14 -11.29 -10.99
C TYR A 30 11.39 -10.55 -9.88
N ASN A 31 10.13 -10.23 -10.15
CA ASN A 31 9.16 -9.89 -9.12
C ASN A 31 7.86 -10.66 -9.41
N ASN A 32 7.90 -11.98 -9.22
CA ASN A 32 6.69 -12.72 -8.90
C ASN A 32 6.60 -12.82 -7.39
N SER A 33 5.75 -11.97 -6.84
CA SER A 33 5.42 -11.86 -5.43
C SER A 33 4.46 -12.99 -5.03
N GLN A 34 4.96 -14.19 -4.72
CA GLN A 34 4.26 -15.14 -3.86
C GLN A 34 5.18 -16.27 -3.38
N GLU A 35 6.18 -15.96 -2.57
CA GLU A 35 6.76 -16.93 -1.62
C GLU A 35 7.51 -16.17 -0.53
N ARG A 36 6.94 -16.17 0.68
CA ARG A 36 7.62 -15.79 1.91
C ARG A 36 8.56 -16.94 2.28
N GLY A 37 9.84 -16.64 2.47
CA GLY A 37 10.81 -17.60 3.01
C GLY A 37 12.00 -17.90 2.10
N SER A 38 12.78 -16.88 1.75
CA SER A 38 14.23 -17.01 1.51
C SER A 38 14.81 -15.65 1.14
N ALA A 39 15.65 -15.09 2.02
CA ALA A 39 16.46 -13.93 1.71
C ALA A 39 17.40 -14.25 0.53
N PRO A 40 17.67 -13.31 -0.40
CA PRO A 40 18.67 -13.51 -1.43
C PRO A 40 20.07 -13.50 -0.78
N LEU A 41 20.69 -14.69 -0.71
CA LEU A 41 22.10 -14.82 -0.37
C LEU A 41 22.95 -14.10 -1.43
N SER A 42 23.94 -13.34 -0.95
CA SER A 42 24.80 -12.42 -1.68
C SER A 42 25.32 -12.91 -3.03
N ALA A 43 25.55 -11.95 -3.92
CA ALA A 43 26.14 -12.10 -5.25
C ALA A 43 27.65 -12.48 -5.19
N THR A 44 27.98 -13.62 -4.58
CA THR A 44 29.30 -14.28 -4.68
C THR A 44 29.20 -15.78 -4.35
N THR A 45 28.17 -16.48 -4.83
CA THR A 45 28.26 -17.95 -4.92
C THR A 45 27.67 -18.43 -6.24
N SER A 46 28.54 -18.81 -7.16
CA SER A 46 28.21 -19.56 -8.36
C SER A 46 27.68 -20.94 -7.99
N ARG A 47 26.36 -21.07 -7.84
CA ARG A 47 25.65 -22.34 -8.03
C ARG A 47 24.61 -22.16 -9.11
N PHE A 48 25.09 -22.25 -10.36
CA PHE A 48 24.23 -22.46 -11.52
C PHE A 48 23.43 -23.75 -11.30
N ASN A 49 22.11 -23.61 -11.17
CA ASN A 49 21.20 -24.74 -11.09
C ASN A 49 20.87 -25.22 -12.52
N PHE A 50 21.40 -26.38 -12.89
CA PHE A 50 21.24 -27.00 -14.22
C PHE A 50 19.87 -27.68 -14.46
N ASN A 51 18.88 -27.47 -13.59
CA ASN A 51 17.54 -28.08 -13.73
C ASN A 51 16.74 -27.63 -14.97
N HIS A 52 17.23 -26.65 -15.73
CA HIS A 52 16.65 -26.24 -17.02
C HIS A 52 17.29 -26.94 -18.24
N LEU A 53 18.30 -27.79 -18.04
CA LEU A 53 18.92 -28.62 -19.10
C LEU A 53 18.37 -30.05 -19.17
N LEU A 54 17.40 -30.41 -18.32
CA LEU A 54 16.76 -31.74 -18.32
C LEU A 54 15.41 -31.77 -19.05
N PHE A 55 15.09 -30.75 -19.84
CA PHE A 55 13.99 -30.80 -20.81
C PHE A 55 14.55 -30.93 -22.23
N SER A 56 14.29 -32.11 -22.80
CA SER A 56 14.21 -32.50 -24.22
C SER A 56 14.91 -31.60 -25.25
N PRO A 57 15.87 -32.11 -26.05
CA PRO A 57 16.47 -31.32 -27.11
C PRO A 57 15.43 -30.92 -28.18
N PRO A 58 15.56 -29.73 -28.81
CA PRO A 58 14.74 -29.35 -29.95
C PRO A 58 15.01 -30.32 -31.13
N PRO A 59 14.00 -30.61 -31.97
CA PRO A 59 14.17 -31.54 -33.09
C PRO A 59 15.15 -30.99 -34.13
N SER A 60 16.27 -31.69 -34.31
CA SER A 60 17.22 -31.47 -35.41
C SER A 60 16.60 -31.85 -36.76
N PRO A 61 17.01 -31.22 -37.87
CA PRO A 61 16.40 -31.44 -39.19
C PRO A 61 16.73 -32.83 -39.74
N SER A 62 15.70 -33.60 -40.10
CA SER A 62 15.84 -34.94 -40.65
C SER A 62 16.09 -34.90 -42.17
N LEU A 63 17.23 -35.47 -42.60
CA LEU A 63 17.47 -35.95 -43.96
C LEU A 63 16.59 -37.20 -44.25
N PRO A 64 16.24 -37.48 -45.51
CA PRO A 64 15.22 -38.47 -45.87
C PRO A 64 15.67 -39.90 -45.59
N ALA A 65 14.83 -40.65 -44.87
CA ALA A 65 15.04 -42.07 -44.61
C ALA A 65 14.67 -42.91 -45.85
N LEU A 66 15.69 -43.41 -46.55
CA LEU A 66 15.60 -44.49 -47.51
C LEU A 66 15.44 -45.81 -46.71
N VAL A 67 14.21 -46.27 -46.51
CA VAL A 67 13.76 -47.68 -46.41
C VAL A 67 12.31 -47.70 -45.89
N PRO A 68 11.35 -48.35 -46.58
CA PRO A 68 9.96 -48.39 -46.16
C PRO A 68 9.72 -49.34 -44.98
N ARG A 69 8.99 -48.87 -43.94
CA ARG A 69 8.48 -49.73 -42.86
C ARG A 69 7.22 -50.48 -43.30
N PRO A 70 7.01 -51.75 -42.86
CA PRO A 70 5.87 -52.56 -43.28
C PRO A 70 4.57 -52.13 -42.58
N LYS A 71 3.46 -52.20 -43.33
CA LYS A 71 2.08 -52.00 -42.85
C LYS A 71 1.65 -53.16 -41.94
N ARG A 72 1.07 -52.86 -40.78
CA ARG A 72 0.24 -53.81 -40.00
C ARG A 72 -1.20 -53.32 -39.90
N SER A 73 -2.12 -54.27 -40.06
CA SER A 73 -3.55 -54.14 -40.34
C SER A 73 -4.41 -53.72 -39.13
N PRO A 74 -5.67 -53.27 -39.35
CA PRO A 74 -6.57 -52.83 -38.29
C PRO A 74 -7.39 -54.02 -37.77
N SER A 75 -7.42 -54.24 -36.45
CA SER A 75 -8.34 -55.20 -35.81
C SER A 75 -9.34 -54.50 -34.87
N GLN A 76 -10.57 -54.47 -35.37
CA GLN A 76 -11.86 -54.72 -34.68
C GLN A 76 -12.04 -54.34 -33.18
N ILE A 77 -12.70 -53.21 -32.94
CA ILE A 77 -14.10 -53.09 -32.44
C ILE A 77 -14.60 -54.08 -31.33
N PHE A 78 -14.93 -53.49 -30.17
CA PHE A 78 -15.80 -53.91 -29.03
C PHE A 78 -15.44 -55.13 -28.13
N LYS A 79 -14.92 -54.84 -26.92
CA LYS A 79 -15.35 -55.48 -25.66
C LYS A 79 -15.52 -54.43 -24.56
N THR A 80 -16.68 -54.44 -23.92
CA THR A 80 -17.17 -53.55 -22.87
C THR A 80 -16.22 -53.48 -21.66
N ARG A 81 -15.79 -52.28 -21.27
CA ARG A 81 -14.90 -52.05 -20.11
C ARG A 81 -15.70 -51.42 -18.93
N PRO A 82 -15.88 -52.11 -17.79
CA PRO A 82 -16.63 -51.58 -16.63
C PRO A 82 -15.94 -50.42 -15.88
N ARG A 83 -14.74 -50.01 -16.32
CA ARG A 83 -13.93 -48.95 -15.71
C ARG A 83 -14.56 -47.54 -15.78
N ARG A 84 -15.44 -47.26 -16.74
CA ARG A 84 -16.10 -45.94 -16.85
C ARG A 84 -17.25 -45.79 -15.85
N ALA A 85 -18.02 -46.86 -15.62
CA ALA A 85 -19.11 -46.85 -14.64
C ALA A 85 -18.57 -46.70 -13.21
N LEU A 86 -17.49 -47.43 -12.85
CA LEU A 86 -16.84 -47.30 -11.56
C LEU A 86 -16.24 -45.89 -11.34
N ARG A 87 -15.66 -45.30 -12.38
CA ARG A 87 -15.11 -43.94 -12.32
C ARG A 87 -16.21 -42.89 -12.15
N ASN A 88 -17.33 -43.05 -12.86
CA ASN A 88 -18.48 -42.16 -12.70
C ASN A 88 -19.15 -42.31 -11.33
N LEU A 89 -19.19 -43.53 -10.77
CA LEU A 89 -19.66 -43.78 -9.41
C LEU A 89 -18.75 -43.10 -8.37
N LEU A 90 -17.43 -43.21 -8.53
CA LEU A 90 -16.48 -42.51 -7.66
C LEU A 90 -16.61 -40.98 -7.77
N TYR A 91 -16.79 -40.44 -8.97
CA TYR A 91 -17.08 -39.00 -9.14
C TYR A 91 -18.39 -38.59 -8.49
N PHE A 92 -19.42 -39.43 -8.55
CA PHE A 92 -20.69 -39.13 -7.91
C PHE A 92 -20.56 -39.17 -6.39
N ILE A 93 -19.85 -40.15 -5.83
CA ILE A 93 -19.59 -40.25 -4.39
C ILE A 93 -18.77 -39.04 -3.90
N THR A 94 -17.75 -38.59 -4.65
CA THR A 94 -16.97 -37.41 -4.26
C THR A 94 -17.76 -36.11 -4.36
N ILE A 95 -18.65 -35.97 -5.35
CA ILE A 95 -19.54 -34.81 -5.44
C ILE A 95 -20.52 -34.80 -4.27
N VAL A 96 -21.13 -35.95 -3.95
CA VAL A 96 -22.09 -36.06 -2.83
C VAL A 96 -21.40 -35.81 -1.49
N SER A 97 -20.18 -36.32 -1.27
CA SER A 97 -19.44 -36.05 -0.04
C SER A 97 -19.00 -34.59 0.05
N ALA A 98 -18.55 -33.97 -1.04
CA ALA A 98 -18.24 -32.54 -1.07
C ALA A 98 -19.46 -31.67 -0.78
N LEU A 99 -20.62 -32.03 -1.33
CA LEU A 99 -21.88 -31.31 -1.13
C LEU A 99 -22.41 -31.51 0.30
N TYR A 100 -22.23 -32.70 0.88
CA TYR A 100 -22.53 -32.96 2.29
C TYR A 100 -21.63 -32.14 3.21
N VAL A 101 -20.32 -32.09 2.95
CA VAL A 101 -19.37 -31.26 3.72
C VAL A 101 -19.70 -29.77 3.55
N PHE A 102 -20.07 -29.32 2.35
CA PHE A 102 -20.48 -27.94 2.09
C PHE A 102 -21.77 -27.59 2.84
N VAL A 103 -22.79 -28.44 2.81
CA VAL A 103 -24.04 -28.24 3.55
C VAL A 103 -23.79 -28.29 5.06
N PHE A 104 -22.96 -29.22 5.54
CA PHE A 104 -22.54 -29.30 6.94
C PHE A 104 -21.82 -28.02 7.38
N ALA A 105 -20.88 -27.51 6.56
CA ALA A 105 -20.20 -26.24 6.78
C ALA A 105 -21.18 -25.04 6.78
N CYS A 106 -22.14 -25.02 5.87
CA CYS A 106 -23.15 -23.96 5.84
C CYS A 106 -24.11 -24.01 7.05
N ARG A 107 -24.45 -25.21 7.55
CA ARG A 107 -25.39 -25.40 8.68
C ARG A 107 -24.73 -25.28 10.05
N HIS A 108 -23.45 -25.64 10.15
CA HIS A 108 -22.66 -25.57 11.38
C HIS A 108 -21.48 -24.60 11.21
N ARG A 109 -21.76 -23.36 10.80
CA ARG A 109 -20.73 -22.29 10.67
C ARG A 109 -19.91 -22.10 11.95
N ASP A 110 -20.48 -22.40 13.11
CA ASP A 110 -19.82 -22.30 14.42
C ASP A 110 -18.94 -23.53 14.76
N ALA A 111 -19.04 -24.63 14.02
CA ALA A 111 -18.24 -25.86 14.24
C ALA A 111 -17.02 -25.97 13.29
N ILE A 112 -17.00 -25.22 12.19
CA ILE A 112 -15.85 -25.14 11.28
C ILE A 112 -14.54 -24.66 11.98
N PRO A 113 -14.56 -23.77 12.99
CA PRO A 113 -13.34 -23.39 13.70
C PRO A 113 -12.64 -24.56 14.42
N ALA A 114 -13.32 -25.68 14.67
CA ALA A 114 -12.78 -26.81 15.43
C ALA A 114 -12.06 -27.87 14.57
N VAL A 115 -12.26 -27.89 13.24
CA VAL A 115 -11.78 -28.97 12.36
C VAL A 115 -10.61 -28.54 11.46
N LEU A 116 -10.33 -27.24 11.33
CA LEU A 116 -9.14 -26.71 10.65
C LEU A 116 -8.29 -25.81 11.59
N PRO A 117 -7.53 -26.38 12.56
CA PRO A 117 -6.57 -25.60 13.33
C PRO A 117 -5.33 -25.20 12.48
N HIS A 118 -4.92 -26.07 11.56
CA HIS A 118 -3.62 -25.99 10.87
C HIS A 118 -3.45 -24.89 9.80
N PHE A 119 -4.42 -23.99 9.62
CA PHE A 119 -4.30 -22.87 8.67
C PHE A 119 -4.25 -21.50 9.35
N ARG A 120 -4.23 -21.41 10.69
CA ARG A 120 -4.11 -20.14 11.42
C ARG A 120 -2.77 -20.02 12.16
N GLY A 121 -1.77 -19.49 11.45
CA GLY A 121 -0.56 -18.93 12.06
C GLY A 121 0.44 -19.97 12.56
N GLU A 122 1.65 -19.49 12.88
CA GLU A 122 2.65 -20.28 13.59
C GLU A 122 2.06 -20.64 14.97
N GLU A 123 1.84 -21.93 15.24
CA GLU A 123 1.44 -22.42 16.57
C GLU A 123 2.61 -22.14 17.52
N PHE A 124 2.38 -21.39 18.60
CA PHE A 124 3.41 -21.19 19.62
C PHE A 124 3.18 -22.19 20.76
N GLU A 125 4.22 -22.96 21.10
CA GLU A 125 4.13 -23.88 22.22
C GLU A 125 4.07 -23.09 23.54
N MET A 126 2.90 -23.09 24.19
CA MET A 126 2.76 -22.52 25.53
C MET A 126 3.35 -23.49 26.55
N VAL A 127 4.51 -23.14 27.09
CA VAL A 127 5.17 -23.93 28.14
C VAL A 127 4.75 -23.42 29.51
N GLY A 128 4.11 -24.28 30.30
CA GLY A 128 3.82 -23.99 31.71
C GLY A 128 5.12 -23.95 32.51
N GLN A 129 5.46 -22.79 33.06
CA GLN A 129 6.60 -22.62 33.97
C GLN A 129 6.14 -21.91 35.25
N ASP A 130 6.65 -22.35 36.39
CA ASP A 130 6.36 -21.72 37.69
C ASP A 130 7.10 -20.38 37.88
N VAL A 131 8.10 -20.11 37.04
CA VAL A 131 8.92 -18.90 37.08
C VAL A 131 8.55 -17.99 35.93
N LEU A 132 8.39 -16.69 36.20
CA LEU A 132 8.11 -15.69 35.18
C LEU A 132 9.32 -15.55 34.22
N PRO A 133 9.07 -15.45 32.90
CA PRO A 133 10.14 -15.29 31.92
C PRO A 133 10.87 -13.96 32.09
N ASP A 134 12.16 -13.94 31.75
CA ASP A 134 13.02 -12.76 31.76
C ASP A 134 12.93 -11.95 30.45
N PHE A 135 11.95 -12.27 29.60
CA PHE A 135 11.64 -11.58 28.35
C PHE A 135 10.13 -11.28 28.23
N PRO A 136 9.73 -10.22 27.49
CA PRO A 136 8.34 -9.83 27.31
C PRO A 136 7.47 -10.96 26.76
N THR A 137 6.50 -11.42 27.55
CA THR A 137 5.69 -12.59 27.20
C THR A 137 4.25 -12.47 27.72
N PRO A 138 3.23 -12.73 26.89
CA PRO A 138 1.86 -12.90 27.38
C PRO A 138 1.76 -14.22 28.14
N ILE A 139 1.13 -14.19 29.31
CA ILE A 139 1.05 -15.35 30.22
C ILE A 139 -0.39 -15.57 30.70
N VAL A 140 -0.72 -16.82 31.00
CA VAL A 140 -1.94 -17.17 31.73
C VAL A 140 -1.64 -17.16 33.22
N VAL A 141 -2.45 -16.43 33.98
CA VAL A 141 -2.35 -16.31 35.45
C VAL A 141 -3.63 -16.83 36.09
N THR A 142 -3.49 -17.46 37.25
CA THR A 142 -4.64 -17.99 37.99
C THR A 142 -4.98 -17.02 39.13
N ASP A 143 -6.19 -16.47 39.10
CA ASP A 143 -6.72 -15.57 40.15
C ASP A 143 -6.86 -16.33 41.48
N ASN A 144 -6.92 -15.60 42.61
CA ASN A 144 -7.17 -16.15 43.95
C ASN A 144 -8.46 -17.00 44.02
N LYS A 145 -9.40 -16.73 43.11
CA LYS A 145 -10.65 -17.49 42.92
C LYS A 145 -10.49 -18.73 42.03
N LYS A 146 -9.26 -19.17 41.74
CA LYS A 146 -8.92 -20.28 40.81
C LYS A 146 -9.48 -20.10 39.39
N ARG A 147 -9.60 -18.85 38.93
CA ARG A 147 -10.04 -18.54 37.57
C ARG A 147 -8.83 -18.27 36.70
N SER A 148 -8.75 -18.94 35.56
CA SER A 148 -7.73 -18.69 34.55
C SER A 148 -8.00 -17.34 33.89
N LYS A 149 -7.05 -16.42 33.99
CA LYS A 149 -7.03 -15.11 33.34
C LYS A 149 -5.71 -14.96 32.59
N TRP A 150 -5.52 -13.89 31.85
CA TRP A 150 -4.24 -13.64 31.18
C TRP A 150 -3.80 -12.19 31.29
N THR A 151 -2.48 -11.99 31.22
CA THR A 151 -1.84 -10.67 31.27
C THR A 151 -0.54 -10.71 30.46
N VAL A 152 0.16 -9.58 30.34
CA VAL A 152 1.46 -9.50 29.66
C VAL A 152 2.54 -9.22 30.70
N ALA A 153 3.48 -10.15 30.86
CA ALA A 153 4.62 -9.97 31.75
C ALA A 153 5.77 -9.32 30.99
N ILE A 154 6.17 -8.12 31.42
CA ILE A 154 7.37 -7.42 30.96
C ILE A 154 8.30 -7.24 32.17
N PRO A 155 9.53 -7.77 32.16
CA PRO A 155 10.45 -7.60 33.26
C PRO A 155 10.76 -6.12 33.53
N HIS A 156 10.87 -5.72 34.80
CA HIS A 156 11.09 -4.32 35.18
C HIS A 156 12.41 -3.73 34.65
N SER A 157 13.44 -4.57 34.53
CA SER A 157 14.77 -4.21 34.02
C SER A 157 14.88 -4.30 32.49
N TYR A 158 13.81 -4.73 31.80
CA TYR A 158 13.81 -4.88 30.35
C TYR A 158 13.93 -3.52 29.64
N GLU A 159 14.49 -3.53 28.44
CA GLU A 159 14.65 -2.29 27.67
C GLU A 159 13.33 -1.82 27.06
N PHE A 160 13.19 -0.50 26.95
CA PHE A 160 12.09 0.14 26.26
C PHE A 160 12.63 1.13 25.21
N PRO A 161 12.00 1.25 24.02
CA PRO A 161 10.91 0.40 23.52
C PRO A 161 11.37 -1.02 23.18
N LEU A 162 10.45 -1.99 23.15
CA LEU A 162 10.73 -3.35 22.65
C LEU A 162 11.25 -3.31 21.22
N SER A 163 12.05 -4.29 20.79
CA SER A 163 12.53 -4.37 19.42
C SER A 163 11.37 -4.58 18.42
N ILE A 164 11.56 -4.18 17.17
CA ILE A 164 10.57 -4.40 16.10
C ILE A 164 10.21 -5.89 15.94
N ARG A 165 11.17 -6.79 16.18
CA ARG A 165 10.93 -8.25 16.14
C ARG A 165 10.02 -8.72 17.26
N GLU A 166 10.18 -8.18 18.46
CA GLU A 166 9.31 -8.52 19.59
C GLU A 166 7.91 -7.95 19.38
N TYR A 167 7.80 -6.70 18.91
CA TYR A 167 6.51 -6.10 18.60
C TYR A 167 5.76 -6.85 17.49
N SER A 168 6.44 -7.32 16.45
CA SER A 168 5.79 -7.96 15.29
C SER A 168 5.09 -9.28 15.64
N GLY A 169 5.66 -10.03 16.59
CA GLY A 169 5.11 -11.30 17.07
C GLY A 169 4.10 -11.16 18.22
N MET A 170 4.10 -10.03 18.94
CA MET A 170 3.34 -9.90 20.19
C MET A 170 1.82 -9.98 19.99
N SER A 171 1.28 -9.37 18.93
CA SER A 171 -0.16 -9.42 18.63
C SER A 171 -0.67 -10.86 18.45
N GLY A 172 0.13 -11.72 17.78
CA GLY A 172 -0.21 -13.12 17.57
C GLY A 172 -0.22 -13.90 18.88
N ARG A 173 0.85 -13.77 19.67
CA ARG A 173 0.98 -14.40 20.99
C ARG A 173 -0.13 -13.98 21.96
N CYS A 174 -0.50 -12.69 21.97
CA CYS A 174 -1.63 -12.19 22.75
C CYS A 174 -2.96 -12.88 22.39
N ARG A 175 -3.23 -13.11 21.09
CA ARG A 175 -4.46 -13.78 20.64
C ARG A 175 -4.50 -15.24 21.07
N GLU A 176 -3.38 -15.93 20.97
CA GLU A 176 -3.26 -17.33 21.36
C GLU A 176 -3.41 -17.53 22.86
N VAL A 177 -2.72 -16.72 23.67
CA VAL A 177 -2.83 -16.77 25.14
C VAL A 177 -4.24 -16.40 25.60
N SER A 178 -4.89 -15.42 24.96
CA SER A 178 -6.30 -15.11 25.19
C SER A 178 -7.21 -16.30 24.86
N SER A 179 -7.00 -16.95 23.71
CA SER A 179 -7.73 -18.16 23.31
C SER A 179 -7.57 -19.28 24.36
N HIS A 180 -6.34 -19.50 24.82
CA HIS A 180 -6.04 -20.54 25.80
C HIS A 180 -6.65 -20.27 27.18
N ALA A 181 -6.58 -19.03 27.68
CA ALA A 181 -7.23 -18.65 28.95
C ALA A 181 -8.75 -18.88 28.92
N ARG A 182 -9.38 -18.65 27.75
CA ARG A 182 -10.80 -18.90 27.51
C ARG A 182 -11.11 -20.39 27.41
N GLU A 183 -10.25 -21.16 26.75
CA GLU A 183 -10.35 -22.61 26.65
C GLU A 183 -10.30 -23.28 28.03
N LEU A 184 -9.36 -22.87 28.90
CA LEU A 184 -9.29 -23.30 30.30
C LEU A 184 -10.55 -22.97 31.10
N SER A 185 -11.32 -21.98 30.65
CA SER A 185 -12.60 -21.58 31.23
C SER A 185 -13.81 -22.15 30.49
N HIS A 186 -13.61 -23.12 29.60
CA HIS A 186 -14.64 -23.72 28.73
C HIS A 186 -15.44 -22.69 27.91
N LYS A 187 -14.77 -21.62 27.47
CA LYS A 187 -15.35 -20.59 26.58
C LYS A 187 -14.72 -20.69 25.19
N SER A 188 -15.51 -20.33 24.19
CA SER A 188 -15.03 -20.24 22.81
C SER A 188 -13.98 -19.12 22.68
N PRO A 189 -12.98 -19.30 21.80
CA PRO A 189 -12.06 -18.24 21.40
C PRO A 189 -12.83 -17.03 20.87
N LEU A 190 -12.25 -15.84 21.06
CA LEU A 190 -12.79 -14.63 20.44
C LEU A 190 -12.60 -14.70 18.92
N THR A 191 -13.62 -14.30 18.16
CA THR A 191 -13.48 -14.14 16.71
C THR A 191 -12.63 -12.90 16.41
N ASP A 192 -12.04 -12.83 15.21
CA ASP A 192 -11.24 -11.65 14.80
C ASP A 192 -12.07 -10.36 14.89
N ASP A 193 -13.35 -10.42 14.49
CA ASP A 193 -14.28 -9.29 14.62
C ASP A 193 -14.50 -8.87 16.09
N MET A 194 -14.48 -9.83 17.02
CA MET A 194 -14.60 -9.57 18.46
C MET A 194 -13.29 -9.02 19.05
N PHE A 195 -12.13 -9.51 18.61
CA PHE A 195 -10.83 -8.92 18.97
C PHE A 195 -10.68 -7.47 18.47
N LEU A 196 -11.30 -7.16 17.33
CA LEU A 196 -11.40 -5.80 16.78
C LEU A 196 -12.53 -4.98 17.44
N ALA A 197 -13.48 -5.63 18.10
CA ALA A 197 -14.60 -4.97 18.76
C ALA A 197 -14.19 -4.45 20.14
N TYR A 198 -13.69 -3.21 20.16
CA TYR A 198 -13.34 -2.48 21.40
C TYR A 198 -14.42 -2.51 22.52
N ASP A 199 -15.71 -2.58 22.18
CA ASP A 199 -16.82 -2.47 23.16
C ASP A 199 -17.09 -3.77 23.92
N LYS A 200 -16.52 -4.89 23.46
CA LYS A 200 -16.52 -6.16 24.20
C LYS A 200 -15.07 -6.45 24.58
N PRO A 201 -14.57 -5.79 25.63
CA PRO A 201 -13.24 -6.09 26.10
C PRO A 201 -13.12 -7.58 26.41
N ASP A 202 -11.93 -8.14 26.26
CA ASP A 202 -11.70 -9.51 26.70
C ASP A 202 -11.81 -9.56 28.21
N ASP A 203 -12.91 -10.14 28.71
CA ASP A 203 -13.24 -10.27 30.13
C ASP A 203 -12.17 -11.06 30.92
N TYR A 204 -11.33 -11.83 30.23
CA TYR A 204 -10.27 -12.65 30.82
C TYR A 204 -8.92 -11.93 30.91
N PHE A 205 -8.79 -10.76 30.30
CA PHE A 205 -7.58 -9.96 30.39
C PHE A 205 -7.51 -9.20 31.72
N VAL A 206 -6.33 -9.16 32.33
CA VAL A 206 -6.02 -8.34 33.49
C VAL A 206 -4.88 -7.39 33.12
N ASP A 207 -5.11 -6.08 33.29
CA ASP A 207 -4.08 -5.08 33.07
C ASP A 207 -2.92 -5.26 34.08
N VAL A 208 -1.69 -4.93 33.70
CA VAL A 208 -0.49 -5.20 34.53
C VAL A 208 -0.58 -4.53 35.89
N GLU A 209 -1.09 -3.29 35.94
CA GLU A 209 -1.25 -2.58 37.22
C GLU A 209 -2.24 -3.31 38.16
N GLU A 210 -3.31 -3.88 37.60
CA GLU A 210 -4.28 -4.67 38.35
C GLU A 210 -3.71 -6.04 38.74
N ALA A 211 -2.91 -6.66 37.87
CA ALA A 211 -2.25 -7.92 38.13
C ALA A 211 -1.22 -7.79 39.27
N GLU A 212 -0.45 -6.71 39.31
CA GLU A 212 0.46 -6.40 40.44
C GLU A 212 -0.29 -6.17 41.74
N LYS A 213 -1.38 -5.39 41.70
CA LYS A 213 -2.23 -5.12 42.88
C LYS A 213 -2.85 -6.40 43.46
N ASN A 214 -3.20 -7.35 42.61
CA ASN A 214 -3.77 -8.63 43.01
C ASN A 214 -2.72 -9.70 43.36
N GLY A 215 -1.42 -9.38 43.27
CA GLY A 215 -0.33 -10.32 43.55
C GLY A 215 -0.12 -11.39 42.47
N LEU A 216 -0.66 -11.18 41.27
CA LEU A 216 -0.47 -12.07 40.10
C LEU A 216 0.86 -11.83 39.40
N LEU A 217 1.38 -10.60 39.50
CA LEU A 217 2.69 -10.20 39.02
C LEU A 217 3.51 -9.60 40.17
N PRO A 218 4.85 -9.71 40.13
CA PRO A 218 5.70 -9.10 41.13
C PRO A 218 5.53 -7.59 41.10
N SER A 219 5.19 -7.00 42.25
CA SER A 219 5.19 -5.54 42.38
C SER A 219 6.62 -5.00 42.23
N ALA A 220 6.75 -3.74 41.80
CA ALA A 220 8.02 -3.05 41.61
C ALA A 220 8.79 -2.79 42.94
N SER A 221 9.14 -3.84 43.69
CA SER A 221 10.01 -3.76 44.85
C SER A 221 11.46 -3.61 44.39
N LYS A 222 11.96 -2.37 44.31
CA LYS A 222 13.39 -2.04 44.11
C LYS A 222 14.09 -2.84 42.99
N GLY A 223 13.42 -3.01 41.84
CA GLY A 223 14.06 -3.58 40.66
C GLY A 223 15.15 -2.65 40.12
N SER A 224 16.18 -3.22 39.50
CA SER A 224 17.15 -2.44 38.73
C SER A 224 16.42 -1.61 37.67
N PRO A 225 16.84 -0.36 37.42
CA PRO A 225 16.26 0.46 36.36
C PRO A 225 16.35 -0.27 35.01
N PRO A 226 15.44 0.01 34.06
CA PRO A 226 15.48 -0.59 32.74
C PRO A 226 16.83 -0.29 32.08
N LYS A 227 17.40 -1.26 31.36
CA LYS A 227 18.68 -1.08 30.63
C LYS A 227 18.67 0.16 29.74
N ARG A 228 17.51 0.45 29.12
CA ARG A 228 17.20 1.66 28.37
C ARG A 228 15.75 2.05 28.65
N SER A 229 15.52 3.31 28.98
CA SER A 229 14.19 3.82 29.35
C SER A 229 13.39 4.42 28.17
N GLY A 230 13.91 4.35 26.95
CA GLY A 230 13.42 5.11 25.80
C GLY A 230 13.62 6.62 25.96
N HIS A 231 13.36 7.35 24.89
CA HIS A 231 13.45 8.80 24.77
C HIS A 231 12.10 9.34 24.31
N PHE A 232 11.42 10.02 25.25
CA PHE A 232 10.12 10.63 25.04
C PHE A 232 10.30 12.06 24.55
N VAL A 233 9.79 12.36 23.36
CA VAL A 233 10.03 13.64 22.70
C VAL A 233 9.46 14.80 23.54
N GLY A 234 10.31 15.78 23.85
CA GLY A 234 9.94 17.00 24.57
C GLY A 234 9.74 16.83 26.08
N LEU A 235 9.86 15.62 26.61
CA LEU A 235 9.62 15.36 28.03
C LEU A 235 10.82 15.78 28.87
N ASP A 236 10.61 16.74 29.77
CA ASP A 236 11.56 17.05 30.84
C ASP A 236 11.17 16.31 32.12
N TRP A 237 12.05 15.43 32.60
CA TRP A 237 11.80 14.62 33.80
C TRP A 237 11.75 15.46 35.07
N GLU A 238 12.44 16.60 35.12
CA GLU A 238 12.41 17.52 36.28
C GLU A 238 11.07 18.23 36.36
N ALA A 239 10.58 18.77 35.23
CA ALA A 239 9.27 19.40 35.16
C ALA A 239 8.10 18.41 35.42
N MET A 240 8.33 17.12 35.20
CA MET A 240 7.37 16.05 35.46
C MET A 240 7.49 15.47 36.88
N ALA A 241 8.50 15.88 37.66
CA ALA A 241 8.68 15.45 39.04
C ALA A 241 7.52 16.00 39.90
N GLY A 242 6.70 15.10 40.43
CA GLY A 242 5.53 15.43 41.25
C GLY A 242 4.18 15.32 40.53
N LYS A 243 4.14 15.12 39.21
CA LYS A 243 2.90 14.84 38.49
C LYS A 243 2.44 13.37 38.67
N PRO A 244 1.11 13.08 38.72
CA PRO A 244 0.61 11.72 38.79
C PRO A 244 0.85 10.96 37.48
N VAL A 245 0.92 9.62 37.55
CA VAL A 245 0.94 8.77 36.35
C VAL A 245 -0.36 8.97 35.58
N CYS A 246 -0.28 9.04 34.26
CA CYS A 246 -1.48 9.09 33.42
C CYS A 246 -2.41 7.91 33.73
N GLU A 247 -3.73 8.10 33.70
CA GLU A 247 -4.67 6.99 33.87
C GLU A 247 -4.72 6.09 32.63
N LYS A 248 -4.65 6.71 31.44
CA LYS A 248 -4.58 6.03 30.14
C LYS A 248 -3.61 6.77 29.25
N SER A 249 -2.81 6.03 28.51
CA SER A 249 -1.90 6.61 27.53
C SER A 249 -1.84 5.81 26.24
N LEU A 250 -1.36 6.46 25.19
CA LEU A 250 -0.98 5.86 23.92
C LEU A 250 0.41 6.40 23.56
N THR A 251 1.37 5.49 23.41
CA THR A 251 2.74 5.83 23.00
C THR A 251 2.98 5.30 21.60
N TYR A 252 3.38 6.18 20.68
CA TYR A 252 3.79 5.80 19.34
C TYR A 252 5.31 5.71 19.25
N VAL A 253 5.81 4.52 18.90
CA VAL A 253 7.24 4.26 18.68
C VAL A 253 7.54 4.50 17.20
N MET A 254 8.41 5.47 16.92
CA MET A 254 8.73 5.91 15.56
C MET A 254 9.64 4.92 14.80
N GLU A 255 10.28 3.99 15.50
CA GLU A 255 11.07 2.91 14.88
C GLU A 255 10.22 2.10 13.88
N SER A 256 10.80 1.82 12.72
CA SER A 256 10.10 1.12 11.65
C SER A 256 11.09 0.29 10.81
N PRO A 257 10.67 -0.89 10.31
CA PRO A 257 11.44 -1.64 9.31
C PRO A 257 11.43 -0.94 7.94
N ASP A 258 10.39 -0.14 7.67
CA ASP A 258 10.27 0.64 6.43
C ASP A 258 11.19 1.86 6.49
N ALA A 259 12.01 2.07 5.44
CA ALA A 259 12.83 3.27 5.28
C ALA A 259 12.02 4.54 5.06
N GLY A 260 10.77 4.43 4.60
CA GLY A 260 9.97 5.57 4.18
C GLY A 260 9.33 6.34 5.34
N LEU A 261 9.55 7.65 5.39
CA LEU A 261 8.98 8.55 6.41
C LEU A 261 7.44 8.64 6.40
N GLY A 262 6.83 8.62 5.22
CA GLY A 262 5.44 9.03 5.07
C GLY A 262 4.41 8.14 5.77
N ARG A 263 4.67 6.83 5.87
CA ARG A 263 3.77 5.89 6.57
C ARG A 263 3.78 6.16 8.07
N SER A 264 4.96 6.34 8.64
CA SER A 264 5.13 6.69 10.05
C SER A 264 4.46 8.02 10.39
N MET A 265 4.55 9.01 9.51
CA MET A 265 3.86 10.29 9.70
C MET A 265 2.34 10.16 9.67
N MET A 266 1.79 9.42 8.70
CA MET A 266 0.34 9.20 8.62
C MET A 266 -0.19 8.47 9.86
N ALA A 267 0.55 7.46 10.33
CA ALA A 267 0.23 6.73 11.55
C ALA A 267 0.30 7.66 12.77
N LEU A 268 1.38 8.43 12.93
CA LEU A 268 1.57 9.39 14.02
C LEU A 268 0.39 10.36 14.11
N TRP A 269 0.02 11.00 12.98
CA TRP A 269 -1.08 11.97 12.96
C TRP A 269 -2.42 11.34 13.32
N THR A 270 -2.73 10.19 12.75
CA THR A 270 -4.02 9.56 12.99
C THR A 270 -4.13 9.01 14.42
N LEU A 271 -3.06 8.40 14.93
CA LEU A 271 -3.01 7.88 16.30
C LEU A 271 -3.11 9.00 17.34
N TYR A 272 -2.52 10.16 17.07
CA TYR A 272 -2.70 11.34 17.93
C TYR A 272 -4.16 11.75 18.04
N ALA A 273 -4.86 11.87 16.91
CA ALA A 273 -6.26 12.26 16.90
C ALA A 273 -7.14 11.22 17.61
N LEU A 274 -6.88 9.93 17.38
CA LEU A 274 -7.56 8.83 18.07
C LEU A 274 -7.29 8.83 19.58
N ALA A 275 -6.05 9.07 20.01
CA ALA A 275 -5.70 9.15 21.41
C ALA A 275 -6.43 10.32 22.09
N LYS A 276 -6.45 11.49 21.43
CA LYS A 276 -7.16 12.68 21.89
C LYS A 276 -8.66 12.43 22.06
N GLU A 277 -9.31 11.82 21.07
CA GLU A 277 -10.74 11.49 21.14
C GLU A 277 -11.05 10.50 22.27
N GLN A 278 -10.17 9.53 22.49
CA GLN A 278 -10.36 8.50 23.52
C GLN A 278 -9.92 8.93 24.92
N GLY A 279 -9.47 10.18 25.10
CA GLY A 279 -8.96 10.69 26.39
C GLY A 279 -7.67 9.99 26.84
N ARG A 280 -6.84 9.51 25.90
CA ARG A 280 -5.53 8.91 26.20
C ARG A 280 -4.45 9.99 26.09
N ALA A 281 -3.58 10.07 27.10
CA ALA A 281 -2.37 10.87 27.03
C ALA A 281 -1.46 10.36 25.90
N PHE A 282 -1.04 11.24 24.99
CA PHE A 282 -0.26 10.84 23.82
C PHE A 282 1.22 11.11 24.00
N PHE A 283 2.05 10.13 23.66
CA PHE A 283 3.51 10.22 23.76
C PHE A 283 4.17 9.72 22.48
N VAL A 284 5.32 10.29 22.13
CA VAL A 284 6.14 9.87 20.97
C VAL A 284 7.49 9.41 21.48
N ASP A 285 7.94 8.24 21.04
CA ASP A 285 9.31 7.74 21.26
C ASP A 285 10.08 7.71 19.94
N ASP A 286 11.23 8.39 19.89
CA ASP A 286 12.11 8.49 18.73
C ASP A 286 13.48 7.83 18.95
N SER A 287 13.64 7.05 20.03
CA SER A 287 14.93 6.48 20.49
C SER A 287 15.70 5.73 19.40
N ARG A 288 14.97 5.04 18.52
CA ARG A 288 15.53 4.25 17.41
C ARG A 288 14.94 4.68 16.07
N TRP A 289 14.56 5.96 15.95
CA TRP A 289 14.02 6.45 14.70
C TRP A 289 15.13 6.59 13.64
N ALA A 290 14.88 6.06 12.44
CA ALA A 290 15.88 6.00 11.38
C ALA A 290 16.34 7.39 10.88
N TYR A 291 15.56 8.44 11.16
CA TYR A 291 15.83 9.82 10.76
C TYR A 291 16.50 10.66 11.86
N GLY A 292 16.85 10.09 13.01
CA GLY A 292 17.48 10.82 14.11
C GLY A 292 16.47 11.28 15.17
N ALA A 293 16.67 12.46 15.76
CA ALA A 293 15.75 13.00 16.75
C ALA A 293 14.52 13.63 16.07
N TYR A 294 13.35 13.46 16.66
CA TYR A 294 12.11 14.10 16.20
C TYR A 294 12.24 15.62 16.15
N THR A 295 12.93 16.18 17.14
CA THR A 295 13.16 17.62 17.28
C THR A 295 14.07 18.23 16.21
N ASP A 296 14.80 17.40 15.46
CA ASP A 296 15.58 17.86 14.30
C ASP A 296 14.68 18.25 13.12
N LEU A 297 13.49 17.67 13.02
CA LEU A 297 12.53 17.92 11.93
C LEU A 297 11.37 18.82 12.40
N PHE A 298 10.87 18.58 13.62
CA PHE A 298 9.65 19.19 14.14
C PHE A 298 9.87 19.85 15.50
N GLN A 299 8.93 20.67 15.94
CA GLN A 299 8.88 21.13 17.33
C GLN A 299 8.33 20.02 18.22
N ALA A 300 8.71 20.03 19.50
CA ALA A 300 8.23 19.05 20.46
C ALA A 300 6.68 18.99 20.48
N PRO A 301 6.09 17.78 20.56
CA PRO A 301 4.65 17.63 20.58
C PRO A 301 4.04 18.21 21.87
N PRO A 302 2.75 18.59 21.86
CA PRO A 302 2.09 19.06 23.07
C PRO A 302 2.07 17.96 24.13
N LEU A 303 2.62 18.26 25.32
CA LEU A 303 2.73 17.30 26.40
C LEU A 303 1.44 17.25 27.25
N PRO A 304 1.05 16.06 27.73
CA PRO A 304 -0.05 15.93 28.68
C PRO A 304 0.38 16.36 30.10
N ASP A 305 -0.61 16.67 30.95
CA ASP A 305 -0.41 17.05 32.36
C ASP A 305 -0.11 15.89 33.32
N CYS A 306 0.34 14.75 32.79
CA CYS A 306 0.61 13.55 33.55
C CYS A 306 1.93 12.92 33.12
N ARG A 307 2.60 12.20 34.03
CA ARG A 307 3.86 11.51 33.72
C ARG A 307 3.59 10.20 32.98
N PRO A 308 4.48 9.79 32.06
CA PRO A 308 4.36 8.50 31.40
C PRO A 308 4.42 7.36 32.42
N PRO A 309 3.72 6.25 32.16
CA PRO A 309 3.70 5.08 33.04
C PRO A 309 5.07 4.36 33.10
N PRO A 310 5.29 3.51 34.11
CA PRO A 310 6.42 2.59 34.15
C PRO A 310 6.49 1.73 32.88
N ARG A 311 7.71 1.38 32.43
CA ARG A 311 7.91 0.72 31.13
C ARG A 311 7.25 -0.65 31.02
N HIS A 312 7.18 -1.39 32.12
CA HIS A 312 6.51 -2.70 32.17
C HIS A 312 4.98 -2.60 32.13
N HIS A 313 4.40 -1.42 32.36
CA HIS A 313 2.96 -1.18 32.20
C HIS A 313 2.57 -0.82 30.76
N MET A 314 3.55 -0.55 29.88
CA MET A 314 3.32 -0.10 28.51
C MET A 314 3.22 -1.30 27.56
N LEU A 315 2.01 -1.64 27.11
CA LEU A 315 1.73 -2.89 26.40
C LEU A 315 1.38 -2.68 24.92
N PRO A 316 1.87 -3.53 24.00
CA PRO A 316 1.48 -3.47 22.59
C PRO A 316 0.12 -4.12 22.29
N CYS A 317 -0.34 -5.04 23.15
CA CYS A 317 -1.64 -5.69 23.08
C CYS A 317 -2.11 -6.07 24.49
N PRO A 318 -3.42 -6.19 24.73
CA PRO A 318 -4.55 -5.89 23.83
C PRO A 318 -4.86 -4.38 23.72
N VAL A 319 -5.69 -3.98 22.74
CA VAL A 319 -6.05 -2.57 22.49
C VAL A 319 -6.76 -1.90 23.69
N GLN A 320 -7.39 -2.70 24.55
CA GLN A 320 -8.05 -2.26 25.78
C GLN A 320 -7.08 -1.90 26.92
N ALA A 321 -5.78 -2.22 26.80
CA ALA A 321 -4.79 -1.91 27.83
C ALA A 321 -4.81 -0.41 28.21
N ARG A 322 -4.53 -0.11 29.48
CA ARG A 322 -4.49 1.27 30.00
C ARG A 322 -3.42 2.09 29.29
N HIS A 323 -2.25 1.51 29.11
CA HIS A 323 -1.11 2.14 28.46
C HIS A 323 -0.73 1.37 27.20
N LEU A 324 -1.18 1.88 26.05
CA LEU A 324 -1.05 1.20 24.77
C LEU A 324 0.20 1.69 24.04
N VAL A 325 1.01 0.76 23.53
CA VAL A 325 2.18 1.06 22.69
C VAL A 325 1.90 0.64 21.26
N VAL A 326 2.11 1.56 20.32
CA VAL A 326 1.91 1.31 18.90
C VAL A 326 3.21 1.57 18.16
N SER A 327 3.66 0.61 17.37
CA SER A 327 4.75 0.74 16.41
C SER A 327 4.21 0.54 15.00
N SER A 328 5.04 0.71 13.98
CA SER A 328 4.63 0.49 12.58
C SER A 328 4.23 -0.96 12.29
N VAL A 329 4.68 -1.94 13.09
CA VAL A 329 4.35 -3.36 12.92
C VAL A 329 3.10 -3.78 13.70
N THR A 330 2.79 -3.14 14.84
CA THR A 330 1.57 -3.42 15.62
C THR A 330 0.39 -2.56 15.15
N SER A 331 0.64 -1.48 14.40
CA SER A 331 -0.42 -0.60 13.90
C SER A 331 -1.46 -1.35 13.05
N LYS A 332 -1.08 -2.41 12.32
CA LYS A 332 -2.01 -3.23 11.53
C LYS A 332 -3.13 -3.87 12.37
N ASP A 333 -2.85 -4.20 13.63
CA ASP A 333 -3.79 -4.85 14.54
C ASP A 333 -4.51 -3.83 15.42
N VAL A 334 -3.80 -2.80 15.88
CA VAL A 334 -4.34 -1.79 16.80
C VAL A 334 -5.21 -0.77 16.07
N TYR A 335 -4.80 -0.31 14.89
CA TYR A 335 -5.45 0.76 14.16
C TYR A 335 -6.91 0.45 13.79
N PRO A 336 -7.25 -0.75 13.26
CA PRO A 336 -8.63 -1.08 12.93
C PRO A 336 -9.55 -1.08 14.17
N ALA A 337 -9.05 -1.53 15.32
CA ALA A 337 -9.82 -1.54 16.56
C ALA A 337 -10.11 -0.12 17.09
N LEU A 338 -9.11 0.77 17.07
CA LEU A 338 -9.31 2.18 17.44
C LEU A 338 -10.24 2.91 16.46
N MET A 339 -10.12 2.63 15.16
CA MET A 339 -11.02 3.15 14.12
C MET A 339 -12.45 2.65 14.26
N ALA A 340 -12.64 1.38 14.61
CA ALA A 340 -13.97 0.81 14.82
C ALA A 340 -14.71 1.55 15.95
N LYS A 341 -14.01 1.89 17.03
CA LYS A 341 -14.55 2.72 18.12
C LYS A 341 -14.95 4.11 17.64
N HIS A 342 -14.05 4.80 16.93
CA HIS A 342 -14.32 6.12 16.36
C HIS A 342 -15.61 6.13 15.53
N ARG A 343 -15.75 5.18 14.59
CA ARG A 343 -16.93 5.09 13.71
C ARG A 343 -18.24 4.88 14.47
N ARG A 344 -18.22 4.14 15.57
CA ARG A 344 -19.41 3.97 16.41
C ARG A 344 -19.77 5.25 17.14
N ASN A 345 -18.77 5.95 17.69
CA ASN A 345 -18.98 7.21 18.40
C ASN A 345 -19.54 8.31 17.49
N THR A 346 -19.02 8.41 16.27
CA THR A 346 -19.40 9.47 15.32
C THR A 346 -20.60 9.10 14.44
N GLY A 347 -20.97 7.81 14.38
CA GLY A 347 -22.00 7.32 13.45
C GLY A 347 -21.63 7.48 11.98
N ALA A 348 -20.36 7.74 11.67
CA ALA A 348 -19.96 8.21 10.36
C ALA A 348 -20.01 7.09 9.29
N HIS A 349 -20.66 7.41 8.17
CA HIS A 349 -20.87 6.48 7.06
C HIS A 349 -19.72 6.50 6.03
N SER A 350 -18.93 7.59 5.97
CA SER A 350 -17.87 7.78 4.98
C SER A 350 -16.47 7.55 5.57
N THR A 351 -16.00 6.30 5.46
CA THR A 351 -14.70 5.85 6.01
C THR A 351 -13.48 6.68 5.62
N GLN A 352 -13.56 7.43 4.53
CA GLN A 352 -12.45 8.18 3.94
C GLN A 352 -12.34 9.62 4.45
N HIS A 353 -13.48 10.31 4.60
CA HIS A 353 -13.51 11.67 5.14
C HIS A 353 -12.98 11.66 6.58
N ASP A 354 -13.51 10.75 7.41
CA ASP A 354 -13.17 10.67 8.82
C ASP A 354 -11.69 10.36 9.04
N LEU A 355 -11.14 9.45 8.23
CA LEU A 355 -9.72 9.09 8.31
C LEU A 355 -8.83 10.30 7.97
N LEU A 356 -9.17 11.06 6.93
CA LEU A 356 -8.42 12.23 6.54
C LEU A 356 -8.56 13.37 7.55
N GLU A 357 -9.73 13.52 8.19
CA GLU A 357 -9.97 14.53 9.21
C GLU A 357 -9.25 14.21 10.52
N LEU A 358 -9.19 12.94 10.92
CA LEU A 358 -8.36 12.49 12.03
C LEU A 358 -6.88 12.76 11.73
N ALA A 359 -6.39 12.38 10.54
CA ALA A 359 -5.03 12.70 10.14
C ALA A 359 -4.78 14.23 10.08
N ARG A 360 -5.77 15.03 9.67
CA ARG A 360 -5.70 16.50 9.64
C ARG A 360 -5.51 17.07 11.05
N THR A 361 -6.25 16.53 12.02
CA THR A 361 -6.14 16.93 13.42
C THR A 361 -4.75 16.67 13.97
N GLY A 362 -4.18 15.49 13.68
CA GLY A 362 -2.79 15.18 14.07
C GLY A 362 -1.75 16.00 13.34
N TYR A 363 -1.93 16.24 12.03
CA TYR A 363 -1.07 17.12 11.25
C TYR A 363 -0.99 18.52 11.87
N LYS A 364 -2.13 19.14 12.18
CA LYS A 364 -2.17 20.50 12.76
C LYS A 364 -1.45 20.59 14.11
N ALA A 365 -1.46 19.50 14.89
CA ALA A 365 -0.86 19.47 16.22
C ALA A 365 0.63 19.08 16.23
N LEU A 366 1.07 18.24 15.28
CA LEU A 366 2.37 17.58 15.31
C LEU A 366 3.29 17.98 14.15
N PHE A 367 2.76 18.56 13.06
CA PHE A 367 3.56 19.01 11.93
C PHE A 367 3.86 20.50 12.05
N VAL A 368 4.66 20.86 13.05
CA VAL A 368 5.23 22.19 13.17
C VAL A 368 6.72 22.03 12.97
N LEU A 369 7.29 22.63 11.92
CA LEU A 369 8.71 22.47 11.62
C LEU A 369 9.57 23.13 12.70
N ASN A 370 10.82 22.67 12.84
CA ASN A 370 11.80 23.35 13.69
C ASN A 370 11.89 24.85 13.31
N LYS A 371 12.27 25.71 14.25
CA LYS A 371 12.22 27.18 14.06
C LYS A 371 12.97 27.63 12.79
N GLY A 372 14.17 27.11 12.56
CA GLY A 372 15.01 27.53 11.42
C GLY A 372 14.49 27.07 10.05
N ASP A 373 13.83 25.92 9.98
CA ASP A 373 13.22 25.41 8.75
C ASP A 373 11.84 26.03 8.53
N GLN A 374 11.07 26.31 9.59
CA GLN A 374 9.81 27.03 9.50
C GLN A 374 10.00 28.45 8.94
N GLU A 375 10.95 29.21 9.48
CA GLU A 375 11.28 30.56 8.98
C GLU A 375 11.69 30.54 7.50
N TYR A 376 12.45 29.52 7.10
CA TYR A 376 12.84 29.34 5.70
C TYR A 376 11.64 29.02 4.81
N VAL A 377 10.77 28.09 5.23
CA VAL A 377 9.56 27.70 4.49
C VAL A 377 8.63 28.90 4.34
N ASP A 378 8.40 29.67 5.41
CA ASP A 378 7.53 30.86 5.37
C ASP A 378 8.07 31.92 4.41
N LYS A 379 9.40 32.15 4.43
CA LYS A 379 10.05 33.04 3.45
C LYS A 379 9.89 32.50 2.03
N ARG A 380 10.07 31.20 1.83
CA ARG A 380 9.99 30.55 0.52
C ARG A 380 8.59 30.60 -0.07
N ILE A 381 7.56 30.43 0.75
CA ILE A 381 6.15 30.57 0.35
C ILE A 381 5.89 32.01 -0.14
N LYS A 382 6.30 33.02 0.64
CA LYS A 382 6.15 34.44 0.25
C LYS A 382 6.89 34.77 -1.05
N GLU A 383 8.07 34.21 -1.27
CA GLU A 383 8.82 34.37 -2.54
C GLU A 383 8.05 33.80 -3.75
N LEU A 384 7.40 32.65 -3.59
CA LEU A 384 6.61 32.01 -4.65
C LEU A 384 5.31 32.79 -4.92
N GLU A 385 4.64 33.25 -3.87
CA GLU A 385 3.45 34.12 -3.96
C GLU A 385 3.77 35.46 -4.63
N ALA A 386 4.91 36.07 -4.33
CA ALA A 386 5.33 37.31 -4.99
C ALA A 386 5.52 37.13 -6.51
N LYS A 387 6.00 35.97 -6.95
CA LYS A 387 6.16 35.65 -8.38
C LYS A 387 4.84 35.38 -9.10
N ALA A 388 3.83 34.94 -8.37
CA ALA A 388 2.46 34.83 -8.88
C ALA A 388 1.83 36.21 -9.11
N LYS A 389 2.17 37.19 -8.25
CA LYS A 389 1.67 38.57 -8.29
C LYS A 389 2.43 39.50 -9.25
N SER A 390 3.69 39.21 -9.57
CA SER A 390 4.55 40.09 -10.39
C SER A 390 4.26 40.04 -11.90
N GLY A 391 3.07 39.60 -12.33
CA GLY A 391 2.66 39.56 -13.73
C GLY A 391 2.06 40.89 -14.18
N ASP A 392 2.46 41.37 -15.36
CA ASP A 392 2.07 42.68 -15.90
C ASP A 392 0.54 42.81 -16.09
N THR A 393 -0.04 43.86 -15.50
CA THR A 393 -1.35 44.49 -15.82
C THR A 393 -2.65 43.66 -15.85
N SER A 394 -2.65 42.33 -15.68
CA SER A 394 -3.90 41.57 -15.53
C SER A 394 -4.42 41.65 -14.10
N SER A 395 -5.71 41.93 -13.91
CA SER A 395 -6.39 42.09 -12.62
C SER A 395 -6.44 40.83 -11.72
N GLN A 396 -5.70 39.77 -12.06
CA GLN A 396 -5.74 38.47 -11.38
C GLN A 396 -4.36 37.84 -11.21
N ASP A 397 -4.13 37.32 -10.01
CA ASP A 397 -2.92 36.58 -9.65
C ASP A 397 -2.83 35.26 -10.44
N ALA A 398 -1.61 34.94 -10.91
CA ALA A 398 -1.36 33.67 -11.61
C ALA A 398 -1.45 32.48 -10.62
N PRO A 399 -2.12 31.37 -10.99
CA PRO A 399 -2.26 30.23 -10.10
C PRO A 399 -0.92 29.54 -9.86
N ILE A 400 -0.66 29.15 -8.61
CA ILE A 400 0.51 28.36 -8.23
C ILE A 400 0.15 26.87 -8.28
N ILE A 401 0.84 26.10 -9.12
CA ILE A 401 0.60 24.68 -9.33
C ILE A 401 1.79 23.88 -8.79
N GLY A 402 1.54 23.14 -7.72
CA GLY A 402 2.51 22.25 -7.11
C GLY A 402 2.53 20.87 -7.77
N LEU A 403 3.71 20.37 -8.10
CA LEU A 403 3.94 19.03 -8.66
C LEU A 403 4.75 18.23 -7.65
N HIS A 404 4.20 17.11 -7.17
CA HIS A 404 4.95 16.15 -6.36
C HIS A 404 5.19 14.89 -7.18
N ILE A 405 6.44 14.74 -7.64
CA ILE A 405 6.89 13.68 -8.52
C ILE A 405 7.65 12.65 -7.69
N ARG A 406 7.21 11.40 -7.74
CA ARG A 406 7.86 10.28 -7.05
C ARG A 406 8.53 9.37 -8.06
N ARG A 407 9.84 9.17 -7.92
CA ARG A 407 10.66 8.18 -8.62
C ARG A 407 11.05 7.06 -7.65
N GLY A 408 12.19 6.41 -7.84
CA GLY A 408 12.78 5.47 -6.87
C GLY A 408 12.05 4.13 -6.74
N ASP A 409 12.05 3.57 -5.53
CA ASP A 409 11.46 2.23 -5.29
C ASP A 409 9.93 2.16 -5.50
N THR A 410 9.22 3.29 -5.49
CA THR A 410 7.75 3.33 -5.54
C THR A 410 7.26 3.65 -6.95
N HIS A 411 6.48 2.73 -7.53
CA HIS A 411 5.90 2.90 -8.85
C HIS A 411 4.41 3.28 -8.78
N PRO A 412 3.88 3.98 -9.80
CA PRO A 412 2.45 4.28 -9.96
C PRO A 412 1.54 3.04 -9.86
N LEU A 413 0.30 3.23 -9.40
CA LEU A 413 -0.70 2.14 -9.34
C LEU A 413 -1.36 1.90 -10.70
N GLU A 414 -1.28 2.90 -11.59
CA GLU A 414 -1.79 2.89 -12.94
C GLU A 414 -1.07 1.83 -13.76
N TYR A 415 -1.83 0.90 -14.35
CA TYR A 415 -1.27 -0.24 -15.10
C TYR A 415 -0.25 0.17 -16.17
N GLN A 416 -0.54 1.25 -16.90
CA GLN A 416 0.32 1.76 -17.98
C GLN A 416 1.70 2.26 -17.50
N TYR A 417 1.81 2.60 -16.21
CA TYR A 417 3.05 3.04 -15.57
C TYR A 417 3.42 2.13 -14.42
N ARG A 418 2.93 0.88 -14.37
CA ARG A 418 3.25 -0.03 -13.26
C ARG A 418 4.72 -0.43 -13.26
N ASP A 419 5.28 -0.60 -14.46
CA ASP A 419 6.67 -1.03 -14.68
C ASP A 419 7.61 0.15 -15.03
N THR A 420 7.09 1.39 -14.98
CA THR A 420 7.81 2.62 -15.32
C THR A 420 7.34 3.76 -14.40
N TYR A 421 7.77 4.99 -14.64
CA TYR A 421 7.24 6.14 -13.90
C TYR A 421 6.33 6.98 -14.79
N ILE A 422 5.46 7.79 -14.18
CA ILE A 422 4.62 8.75 -14.90
C ILE A 422 5.53 9.78 -15.59
N PRO A 423 5.47 9.95 -16.93
CA PRO A 423 6.27 10.91 -17.67
C PRO A 423 6.00 12.36 -17.27
N ALA A 424 6.97 13.26 -17.51
CA ALA A 424 6.88 14.68 -17.15
C ALA A 424 5.71 15.39 -17.86
N GLU A 425 5.48 15.02 -19.13
CA GLU A 425 4.45 15.57 -20.00
C GLU A 425 3.05 15.36 -19.43
N VAL A 426 2.83 14.28 -18.68
CA VAL A 426 1.56 14.02 -17.98
C VAL A 426 1.33 15.05 -16.89
N PHE A 427 2.34 15.32 -16.04
CA PHE A 427 2.21 16.31 -14.97
C PHE A 427 1.99 17.71 -15.53
N ILE A 428 2.74 18.08 -16.56
CA ILE A 428 2.66 19.39 -17.22
C ILE A 428 1.33 19.55 -17.94
N GLY A 429 0.85 18.53 -18.66
CA GLY A 429 -0.46 18.56 -19.30
C GLY A 429 -1.62 18.67 -18.29
N HIS A 430 -1.45 18.20 -17.05
CA HIS A 430 -2.40 18.47 -15.96
C HIS A 430 -2.26 19.90 -15.42
N ALA A 431 -1.04 20.42 -15.30
CA ALA A 431 -0.79 21.80 -14.87
C ALA A 431 -1.39 22.82 -15.86
N HIS A 432 -1.18 22.65 -17.17
CA HIS A 432 -1.77 23.52 -18.19
C HIS A 432 -3.30 23.54 -18.12
N ARG A 433 -3.95 22.38 -18.01
CA ARG A 433 -5.42 22.30 -17.86
C ARG A 433 -5.92 23.00 -16.60
N LEU A 434 -5.17 22.93 -15.50
CA LEU A 434 -5.51 23.63 -14.27
C LEU A 434 -5.39 25.15 -14.44
N ALA A 435 -4.32 25.61 -15.08
CA ALA A 435 -4.14 27.02 -15.41
C ALA A 435 -5.27 27.53 -16.32
N GLU A 436 -5.59 26.80 -17.39
CA GLU A 436 -6.74 27.11 -18.28
C GLU A 436 -8.05 27.18 -17.51
N SER A 437 -8.32 26.23 -16.61
CA SER A 437 -9.55 26.22 -15.82
C SER A 437 -9.67 27.44 -14.89
N HIS A 438 -8.55 27.94 -14.37
CA HIS A 438 -8.49 29.13 -13.51
C HIS A 438 -8.88 30.38 -14.30
N TYR A 439 -8.28 30.58 -15.48
CA TYR A 439 -8.58 31.75 -16.32
C TYR A 439 -9.97 31.67 -16.99
N ASN A 440 -10.42 30.49 -17.43
CA ASN A 440 -11.76 30.31 -17.99
C ASN A 440 -12.88 30.56 -16.97
N GLY A 441 -12.67 30.18 -15.70
CA GLY A 441 -13.60 30.50 -14.61
C GLY A 441 -13.71 32.00 -14.32
N SER A 442 -12.74 32.79 -14.80
CA SER A 442 -12.56 34.18 -14.45
C SER A 442 -13.02 35.19 -15.52
N LYS A 443 -13.50 34.70 -16.68
CA LYS A 443 -13.99 35.49 -17.83
C LYS A 443 -13.02 36.56 -18.37
N ALA A 444 -11.72 36.41 -18.16
CA ALA A 444 -10.71 37.28 -18.76
C ALA A 444 -10.32 36.74 -20.15
N GLU A 445 -11.00 37.21 -21.20
CA GLU A 445 -10.62 36.92 -22.59
C GLU A 445 -9.34 37.67 -22.97
N GLY A 446 -8.35 36.95 -23.52
CA GLY A 446 -7.18 37.54 -24.17
C GLY A 446 -5.89 37.64 -23.34
N ALA A 447 -5.88 37.23 -22.06
CA ALA A 447 -4.66 37.21 -21.25
C ALA A 447 -3.84 35.92 -21.50
N GLN A 448 -2.52 36.06 -21.61
CA GLN A 448 -1.60 34.91 -21.69
C GLN A 448 -1.74 34.06 -20.41
N HIS A 449 -2.12 32.79 -20.56
CA HIS A 449 -2.38 31.87 -19.45
C HIS A 449 -1.06 31.53 -18.73
N ARG A 450 -0.66 32.37 -17.78
CA ARG A 450 0.55 32.19 -16.98
C ARG A 450 0.25 31.34 -15.75
N SER A 451 1.14 30.43 -15.40
CA SER A 451 1.06 29.72 -14.11
C SER A 451 2.44 29.62 -13.48
N VAL A 452 2.51 29.55 -12.15
CA VAL A 452 3.75 29.35 -11.42
C VAL A 452 3.84 27.89 -11.01
N THR A 453 4.69 27.12 -11.69
CA THR A 453 4.88 25.70 -11.39
C THR A 453 5.94 25.52 -10.32
N VAL A 454 5.63 24.73 -9.29
CA VAL A 454 6.54 24.40 -8.19
C VAL A 454 6.73 22.88 -8.12
N ILE A 455 7.96 22.38 -8.03
CA ILE A 455 8.28 20.95 -8.06
C ILE A 455 8.92 20.49 -6.76
N ALA A 456 8.43 19.37 -6.23
CA ALA A 456 9.16 18.53 -5.29
C ALA A 456 9.34 17.13 -5.89
N SER A 457 10.57 16.63 -5.83
CA SER A 457 10.94 15.30 -6.32
C SER A 457 11.99 14.68 -5.42
N ASP A 458 11.89 13.37 -5.22
CA ASP A 458 12.92 12.56 -4.55
C ASP A 458 14.10 12.23 -5.47
N ASP A 459 14.00 12.53 -6.75
CA ASP A 459 15.08 12.48 -7.74
C ASP A 459 15.53 13.91 -8.11
N PRO A 460 16.80 14.29 -7.81
CA PRO A 460 17.33 15.61 -8.12
C PRO A 460 17.41 15.89 -9.63
N MET A 461 17.45 14.86 -10.48
CA MET A 461 17.54 15.00 -11.93
C MET A 461 16.24 15.46 -12.58
N VAL A 462 15.09 15.25 -11.92
CA VAL A 462 13.77 15.67 -12.45
C VAL A 462 13.73 17.18 -12.70
N SER A 463 14.37 17.97 -11.82
CA SER A 463 14.45 19.42 -12.01
C SER A 463 15.32 19.89 -13.18
N LYS A 464 16.18 19.00 -13.72
CA LYS A 464 17.05 19.25 -14.87
C LYS A 464 16.43 18.79 -16.19
N GLU A 465 15.28 18.10 -16.16
CA GLU A 465 14.56 17.69 -17.37
C GLU A 465 14.09 18.94 -18.15
N ALA A 466 14.18 18.91 -19.48
CA ALA A 466 13.87 20.06 -20.33
C ALA A 466 12.43 20.57 -20.11
N ASP A 467 11.51 19.65 -19.88
CA ASP A 467 10.09 19.87 -19.60
C ASP A 467 9.85 20.69 -18.32
N PHE A 468 10.78 20.68 -17.37
CA PHE A 468 10.67 21.38 -16.09
C PHE A 468 11.62 22.57 -15.95
N SER A 469 12.24 23.02 -17.04
CA SER A 469 13.20 24.14 -17.04
C SER A 469 12.66 25.45 -16.45
N ASP A 470 11.38 25.74 -16.66
CA ASP A 470 10.70 26.94 -16.15
C ASP A 470 10.13 26.78 -14.73
N ALA A 471 10.20 25.58 -14.14
CA ALA A 471 9.60 25.30 -12.85
C ALA A 471 10.52 25.65 -11.67
N PHE A 472 9.91 26.08 -10.56
CA PHE A 472 10.65 26.39 -9.34
C PHE A 472 10.73 25.18 -8.42
N LEU A 473 11.91 24.91 -7.86
CA LEU A 473 12.04 23.94 -6.76
C LEU A 473 11.25 24.41 -5.52
N ALA A 474 10.57 23.48 -4.84
CA ALA A 474 9.87 23.73 -3.59
C ALA A 474 10.84 24.28 -2.53
N GLN A 475 11.88 23.54 -2.16
CA GLN A 475 12.99 24.07 -1.36
C GLN A 475 14.36 23.96 -2.06
N LYS A 476 15.29 24.82 -1.66
CA LYS A 476 16.69 24.87 -2.15
C LYS A 476 17.72 24.78 -1.02
N ARG A 477 17.27 24.63 0.23
CA ARG A 477 18.11 24.66 1.44
C ARG A 477 18.91 23.37 1.59
N ILE A 478 18.29 22.23 1.32
CA ILE A 478 18.92 20.91 1.43
C ILE A 478 18.72 20.19 0.09
N ARG A 479 19.80 19.98 -0.66
CA ARG A 479 19.75 19.27 -1.95
C ARG A 479 20.44 17.92 -1.82
N LEU A 480 19.83 16.90 -2.42
CA LEU A 480 20.43 15.58 -2.54
C LEU A 480 21.54 15.67 -3.61
N ALA A 481 22.73 15.19 -3.26
CA ALA A 481 23.90 15.31 -4.12
C ALA A 481 23.76 14.45 -5.38
N THR A 482 24.02 15.04 -6.55
CA THR A 482 24.14 14.30 -7.81
C THR A 482 25.53 13.67 -7.94
N LYS A 483 25.71 12.68 -8.84
CA LYS A 483 27.04 12.07 -9.06
C LYS A 483 28.06 13.09 -9.56
N GLU A 484 27.62 14.09 -10.32
CA GLU A 484 28.47 15.20 -10.79
C GLU A 484 28.99 16.05 -9.62
N GLU A 485 28.11 16.39 -8.67
CA GLU A 485 28.46 17.17 -7.48
C GLU A 485 29.32 16.34 -6.51
N ALA A 486 29.09 15.03 -6.42
CA ALA A 486 29.83 14.12 -5.54
C ALA A 486 31.25 13.80 -6.04
N LYS A 487 31.53 13.97 -7.35
CA LYS A 487 32.86 13.75 -7.92
C LYS A 487 33.88 14.81 -7.52
N GLY A 488 33.43 16.00 -7.10
CA GLY A 488 34.33 17.12 -6.85
C GLY A 488 35.18 17.48 -8.08
N GLN A 489 35.96 18.54 -7.96
CA GLN A 489 36.93 18.93 -8.99
C GLN A 489 38.18 18.06 -8.86
N GLU A 490 38.05 16.74 -9.07
CA GLU A 490 39.19 15.83 -9.08
C GLU A 490 39.96 15.98 -10.39
N ASP A 491 41.20 16.47 -10.30
CA ASP A 491 42.16 16.58 -11.40
C ASP A 491 42.70 15.18 -11.73
N THR A 492 41.88 14.34 -12.37
CA THR A 492 42.28 13.01 -12.81
C THR A 492 43.16 13.14 -14.05
N ASN A 493 44.46 13.33 -13.85
CA ASN A 493 45.43 13.24 -14.93
C ASN A 493 45.37 11.82 -15.53
N PRO A 494 44.97 11.64 -16.81
CA PRO A 494 44.65 10.33 -17.40
C PRO A 494 45.89 9.44 -17.60
N HIS A 495 47.09 9.98 -17.38
CA HIS A 495 48.36 9.29 -17.55
C HIS A 495 48.92 8.65 -16.27
N VAL A 496 48.21 8.75 -15.14
CA VAL A 496 48.64 8.19 -13.85
C VAL A 496 47.65 7.12 -13.39
N LEU A 497 48.18 5.96 -12.96
CA LEU A 497 47.38 4.93 -12.31
C LEU A 497 46.96 5.42 -10.91
N HIS A 498 45.69 5.73 -10.76
CA HIS A 498 45.11 6.11 -9.47
C HIS A 498 44.70 4.88 -8.67
N ARG A 499 44.77 4.96 -7.34
CA ARG A 499 44.19 3.93 -6.46
C ARG A 499 42.70 3.80 -6.78
N PHE A 500 42.21 2.58 -6.96
CA PHE A 500 40.77 2.33 -7.10
C PHE A 500 40.05 2.88 -5.87
N LYS A 501 39.36 4.00 -6.07
CA LYS A 501 38.37 4.54 -5.14
C LYS A 501 37.01 4.04 -5.61
N GLU A 502 36.15 3.67 -4.68
CA GLU A 502 34.76 3.37 -5.02
C GLU A 502 34.12 4.61 -5.64
N GLU A 503 33.40 4.44 -6.74
CA GLU A 503 32.68 5.56 -7.35
C GLU A 503 31.66 6.12 -6.34
N ALA A 504 31.69 7.44 -6.12
CA ALA A 504 30.69 8.10 -5.30
C ALA A 504 29.30 7.84 -5.89
N GLN A 505 28.43 7.18 -5.12
CA GLN A 505 27.08 6.87 -5.53
C GLN A 505 26.19 8.10 -5.27
N GLY A 506 25.78 8.77 -6.35
CA GLY A 506 24.84 9.90 -6.28
C GLY A 506 23.41 9.44 -6.02
N TRP A 507 22.56 10.37 -5.58
CA TRP A 507 21.13 10.12 -5.35
C TRP A 507 20.34 10.16 -6.67
N GLU A 508 20.74 9.37 -7.66
CA GLU A 508 20.13 9.37 -8.99
C GLU A 508 19.00 8.33 -9.08
N GLY A 509 17.88 8.68 -9.73
CA GLY A 509 16.76 7.77 -9.95
C GLY A 509 15.73 7.72 -8.83
N GLY A 510 15.90 8.50 -7.76
CA GLY A 510 14.93 8.68 -6.68
C GLY A 510 15.30 7.99 -5.36
N PHE A 511 14.37 8.00 -4.40
CA PHE A 511 14.55 7.37 -3.09
C PHE A 511 14.40 5.85 -3.18
N PHE A 512 15.44 5.12 -2.76
CA PHE A 512 15.45 3.66 -2.62
C PHE A 512 15.77 3.26 -1.18
N ALA A 513 14.91 2.44 -0.56
CA ALA A 513 15.12 1.97 0.81
C ALA A 513 16.51 1.35 1.07
N PRO A 514 17.08 0.49 0.19
CA PRO A 514 18.43 -0.06 0.41
C PRO A 514 19.52 1.02 0.41
N MET A 515 19.38 2.07 -0.39
CA MET A 515 20.34 3.17 -0.40
C MET A 515 20.29 3.91 0.94
N PHE A 516 19.09 4.22 1.43
CA PHE A 516 18.88 4.88 2.71
C PHE A 516 19.48 4.11 3.89
N TRP A 517 19.27 2.79 3.97
CA TRP A 517 19.81 1.96 5.04
C TRP A 517 21.34 1.84 4.99
N ASN A 518 21.95 1.94 3.80
CA ASN A 518 23.40 1.89 3.65
C ASN A 518 24.08 3.28 3.72
N LEU A 519 23.33 4.37 3.98
CA LEU A 519 23.92 5.70 4.15
C LEU A 519 24.89 5.72 5.34
N GLY A 520 26.09 6.27 5.11
CA GLY A 520 27.11 6.46 6.14
C GLY A 520 27.66 5.16 6.74
N ALA A 521 27.39 3.99 6.13
CA ALA A 521 27.99 2.73 6.55
C ALA A 521 29.47 2.68 6.15
N GLU A 522 30.37 2.54 7.14
CA GLU A 522 31.79 2.25 6.87
C GLU A 522 31.92 0.82 6.33
N ARG A 523 32.02 0.68 5.01
CA ARG A 523 32.19 -0.62 4.37
C ARG A 523 33.59 -1.16 4.65
N LYS A 524 33.70 -2.10 5.59
CA LYS A 524 34.86 -3.01 5.63
C LYS A 524 34.74 -4.13 4.57
N ASN A 525 33.51 -4.50 4.19
CA ASN A 525 33.20 -5.52 3.18
C ASN A 525 32.01 -5.08 2.31
N ASN A 526 32.15 -5.15 0.98
CA ASN A 526 31.14 -4.69 0.00
C ASN A 526 29.87 -5.55 -0.12
N ALA A 527 29.76 -6.61 0.67
CA ALA A 527 28.66 -7.59 0.62
C ALA A 527 27.77 -7.59 1.87
N ALA A 528 28.09 -6.81 2.91
CA ALA A 528 27.28 -6.72 4.12
C ALA A 528 26.34 -5.51 4.02
N ALA A 529 25.09 -5.74 3.63
CA ALA A 529 24.06 -4.71 3.75
C ALA A 529 23.80 -4.43 5.25
N THR A 530 23.66 -3.16 5.63
CA THR A 530 23.08 -2.84 6.94
C THR A 530 21.63 -3.31 6.92
N ALA A 531 21.33 -4.38 7.67
CA ALA A 531 19.99 -4.95 7.73
C ALA A 531 19.00 -3.90 8.25
N ALA A 532 17.81 -3.84 7.64
CA ALA A 532 16.74 -3.02 8.18
C ALA A 532 16.37 -3.51 9.61
N PRO A 533 15.87 -2.64 10.50
CA PRO A 533 15.41 -3.07 11.82
C PRO A 533 14.39 -4.21 11.69
N GLY A 534 14.78 -5.43 12.07
CA GLY A 534 13.93 -6.62 12.02
C GLY A 534 14.21 -7.65 10.92
N GLU A 535 15.13 -7.43 9.98
CA GLU A 535 15.50 -8.44 8.96
C GLU A 535 16.41 -9.55 9.51
N ASP A 536 16.19 -10.80 9.07
CA ASP A 536 16.90 -12.03 9.47
C ASP A 536 18.38 -12.04 9.06
N GLY A 537 19.20 -11.24 9.73
CA GLY A 537 20.62 -11.51 9.84
C GLY A 537 20.82 -12.74 10.74
N ASP A 538 21.56 -13.74 10.24
CA ASP A 538 22.12 -14.86 11.00
C ASP A 538 22.50 -14.38 12.42
N GLY A 539 21.96 -15.05 13.45
CA GLY A 539 21.68 -14.54 14.80
C GLY A 539 22.86 -14.09 15.67
N SER A 540 23.97 -13.68 15.07
CA SER A 540 25.23 -13.29 15.71
C SER A 540 25.58 -11.80 15.60
N ARG A 541 24.82 -11.00 14.83
CA ARG A 541 25.07 -9.55 14.73
C ARG A 541 23.79 -8.76 14.95
N GLN A 542 23.53 -8.36 16.20
CA GLN A 542 22.72 -7.17 16.43
C GLN A 542 23.34 -6.06 15.57
N ALA A 543 22.57 -5.50 14.63
CA ALA A 543 23.05 -4.40 13.82
C ALA A 543 23.51 -3.29 14.78
N GLU A 544 24.81 -2.94 14.73
CA GLU A 544 25.32 -1.86 15.54
C GLU A 544 24.48 -0.60 15.28
N PRO A 545 24.16 0.18 16.34
CA PRO A 545 23.39 1.40 16.16
C PRO A 545 24.13 2.31 15.17
N PRO A 546 23.41 2.98 14.25
CA PRO A 546 24.03 3.87 13.28
C PRO A 546 24.82 4.96 13.99
N SER A 547 25.97 5.34 13.42
CA SER A 547 26.78 6.43 13.96
C SER A 547 25.99 7.75 13.96
N GLU A 548 26.36 8.68 14.83
CA GLU A 548 25.72 9.99 14.92
C GLU A 548 25.79 10.76 13.58
N GLN A 549 26.88 10.62 12.84
CA GLN A 549 27.04 11.21 11.51
C GLN A 549 26.05 10.62 10.50
N THR A 550 25.87 9.29 10.52
CA THR A 550 24.87 8.61 9.68
C THR A 550 23.45 9.08 10.00
N LEU A 551 23.11 9.22 11.28
CA LEU A 551 21.80 9.74 11.69
C LEU A 551 21.61 11.19 11.24
N LYS A 552 22.63 12.05 11.33
CA LYS A 552 22.57 13.43 10.80
C LYS A 552 22.33 13.46 9.29
N LEU A 553 23.01 12.60 8.51
CA LEU A 553 22.78 12.49 7.07
C LEU A 553 21.36 12.06 6.73
N ARG A 554 20.83 11.06 7.44
CA ARG A 554 19.43 10.62 7.28
C ARG A 554 18.44 11.69 7.69
N SER A 555 18.74 12.43 8.76
CA SER A 555 17.95 13.58 9.23
C SER A 555 17.83 14.64 8.13
N PHE A 556 18.91 14.98 7.42
CA PHE A 556 18.84 15.94 6.31
C PHE A 556 17.88 15.51 5.18
N ILE A 557 17.84 14.21 4.86
CA ILE A 557 16.90 13.68 3.85
C ILE A 557 15.45 13.83 4.34
N GLY A 558 15.19 13.50 5.60
CA GLY A 558 13.88 13.68 6.22
C GLY A 558 13.47 15.16 6.26
N ARG A 559 14.37 16.06 6.64
CA ARG A 559 14.17 17.52 6.68
C ARG A 559 13.84 18.09 5.30
N ALA A 560 14.61 17.71 4.28
CA ALA A 560 14.34 18.11 2.89
C ALA A 560 12.92 17.72 2.47
N TYR A 561 12.55 16.46 2.72
CA TYR A 561 11.24 15.92 2.36
C TYR A 561 10.08 16.66 3.05
N VAL A 562 10.17 16.92 4.36
CA VAL A 562 9.08 17.61 5.08
C VAL A 562 8.97 19.08 4.68
N MET A 563 10.09 19.76 4.40
CA MET A 563 10.08 21.13 3.87
C MET A 563 9.47 21.19 2.46
N ASP A 564 9.79 20.24 1.58
CA ASP A 564 9.18 20.14 0.25
C ASP A 564 7.64 20.04 0.35
N LEU A 565 7.14 19.16 1.21
CA LEU A 565 5.70 19.02 1.43
C LEU A 565 5.08 20.29 2.03
N ALA A 566 5.77 20.94 2.97
CA ALA A 566 5.30 22.18 3.60
C ALA A 566 5.18 23.34 2.61
N VAL A 567 6.19 23.52 1.75
CA VAL A 567 6.14 24.54 0.68
C VAL A 567 5.04 24.22 -0.33
N LEU A 568 4.93 22.97 -0.78
CA LEU A 568 3.88 22.60 -1.74
C LEU A 568 2.47 22.83 -1.17
N ALA A 569 2.20 22.40 0.06
CA ALA A 569 0.89 22.59 0.68
C ALA A 569 0.57 24.05 1.03
N GLY A 570 1.61 24.84 1.38
CA GLY A 570 1.49 26.23 1.76
C GLY A 570 1.32 27.16 0.56
N ALA A 571 2.20 27.06 -0.43
CA ALA A 571 2.25 27.98 -1.56
C ALA A 571 1.32 27.60 -2.72
N SER A 572 1.00 26.32 -2.93
CA SER A 572 0.30 25.90 -4.15
C SER A 572 -1.22 26.02 -3.99
N ASP A 573 -1.88 26.61 -4.99
CA ASP A 573 -3.35 26.64 -5.10
C ASP A 573 -3.91 25.27 -5.46
N LYS A 574 -3.19 24.57 -6.33
CA LYS A 574 -3.49 23.22 -6.82
C LYS A 574 -2.25 22.36 -6.72
N VAL A 575 -2.41 21.09 -6.36
CA VAL A 575 -1.33 20.11 -6.26
C VAL A 575 -1.65 18.91 -7.16
N VAL A 576 -0.71 18.55 -8.04
CA VAL A 576 -0.79 17.38 -8.92
C VAL A 576 0.23 16.34 -8.44
N CYS A 577 -0.24 15.14 -8.10
CA CYS A 577 0.64 14.07 -7.64
C CYS A 577 0.04 12.68 -7.80
N ALA A 578 0.88 11.64 -7.77
CA ALA A 578 0.46 10.25 -7.87
C ALA A 578 0.07 9.66 -6.51
N VAL A 579 -1.11 9.04 -6.40
CA VAL A 579 -1.64 8.48 -5.14
C VAL A 579 -0.81 7.29 -4.63
N SER A 580 -0.04 6.64 -5.50
CA SER A 580 0.92 5.60 -5.10
C SER A 580 1.93 6.13 -4.08
N ALA A 581 2.33 7.40 -4.20
CA ALA A 581 3.28 8.04 -3.31
C ALA A 581 2.60 8.47 -1.99
N THR A 582 3.17 8.06 -0.86
CA THR A 582 2.67 8.48 0.46
C THR A 582 2.73 9.99 0.64
N GLY A 583 3.74 10.68 0.07
CA GLY A 583 3.81 12.16 0.07
C GLY A 583 2.59 12.82 -0.55
N CYS A 584 2.07 12.26 -1.64
CA CYS A 584 0.83 12.74 -2.26
C CYS A 584 -0.38 12.60 -1.31
N LYS A 585 -0.44 11.50 -0.55
CA LYS A 585 -1.49 11.29 0.47
C LYS A 585 -1.35 12.26 1.62
N LEU A 586 -0.13 12.54 2.07
CA LEU A 586 0.14 13.57 3.10
C LEU A 586 -0.29 14.95 2.60
N LEU A 587 0.02 15.33 1.36
CA LEU A 587 -0.44 16.60 0.77
C LEU A 587 -1.96 16.72 0.76
N GLY A 588 -2.69 15.63 0.49
CA GLY A 588 -4.14 15.59 0.64
C GLY A 588 -4.62 15.95 2.06
N VAL A 589 -3.93 15.42 3.09
CA VAL A 589 -4.19 15.79 4.49
C VAL A 589 -3.76 17.24 4.80
N MET A 590 -2.65 17.71 4.23
CA MET A 590 -2.11 19.06 4.46
C MET A 590 -2.98 20.16 3.83
N LEU A 591 -3.65 19.87 2.71
CA LEU A 591 -4.64 20.77 2.11
C LEU A 591 -5.98 20.74 2.86
N GLY A 592 -6.35 19.61 3.45
CA GLY A 592 -7.64 19.40 4.13
C GLY A 592 -8.77 19.02 3.18
N TRP A 593 -9.88 18.54 3.73
CA TRP A 593 -10.99 18.01 2.93
C TRP A 593 -11.65 19.05 2.02
N GLU A 594 -12.03 20.21 2.57
CA GLU A 594 -12.69 21.27 1.80
C GLU A 594 -11.84 21.77 0.62
N ARG A 595 -10.57 22.12 0.87
CA ARG A 595 -9.67 22.62 -0.18
C ARG A 595 -9.27 21.50 -1.13
N GLY A 596 -8.80 20.37 -0.59
CA GLY A 596 -8.25 19.27 -1.36
C GLY A 596 -9.29 18.54 -2.21
N MET A 597 -10.42 18.15 -1.62
CA MET A 597 -11.43 17.29 -2.24
C MET A 597 -12.59 18.09 -2.85
N GLU A 598 -13.26 18.95 -2.06
CA GLU A 598 -14.49 19.62 -2.51
C GLU A 598 -14.20 20.69 -3.56
N ARG A 599 -13.14 21.48 -3.35
CA ARG A 599 -12.66 22.48 -4.31
C ARG A 599 -11.69 21.91 -5.36
N GLY A 600 -11.42 20.60 -5.31
CA GLY A 600 -10.51 19.92 -6.23
C GLY A 600 -9.11 20.53 -6.28
N ALA A 601 -8.55 20.94 -5.14
CA ALA A 601 -7.15 21.40 -5.09
C ALA A 601 -6.14 20.26 -5.12
N TRP A 602 -6.55 19.05 -4.73
CA TRP A 602 -5.71 17.87 -4.78
C TRP A 602 -6.06 17.01 -5.99
N MET A 603 -5.25 17.13 -7.04
CA MET A 603 -5.44 16.46 -8.32
C MET A 603 -4.53 15.23 -8.44
N LYS A 604 -5.14 14.13 -8.89
CA LYS A 604 -4.46 12.86 -9.11
C LYS A 604 -4.55 12.59 -10.61
N PRO A 605 -3.43 12.47 -11.33
CA PRO A 605 -3.46 12.21 -12.76
C PRO A 605 -3.93 10.76 -13.00
N MET A 606 -5.25 10.54 -12.92
CA MET A 606 -5.87 9.32 -13.39
C MET A 606 -6.18 9.52 -14.87
N TYR A 607 -5.35 8.94 -15.73
CA TYR A 607 -5.58 8.93 -17.17
C TYR A 607 -6.80 8.05 -17.47
N LEU A 608 -7.98 8.65 -17.61
CA LEU A 608 -9.08 8.02 -18.36
C LEU A 608 -10.00 9.00 -19.09
N LEU A 609 -9.58 10.25 -19.30
CA LEU A 609 -10.43 11.23 -19.97
C LEU A 609 -9.62 12.23 -20.82
N SER A 610 -9.16 11.78 -21.99
CA SER A 610 -8.73 12.70 -23.06
C SER A 610 -9.04 12.22 -24.49
N LEU A 611 -9.64 11.04 -24.67
CA LEU A 611 -9.98 10.51 -26.01
C LEU A 611 -11.44 10.69 -26.43
N LEU A 612 -12.32 11.26 -25.59
CA LEU A 612 -13.75 11.41 -25.91
C LEU A 612 -14.17 12.81 -26.38
N LEU A 613 -13.29 13.83 -26.30
CA LEU A 613 -13.66 15.19 -26.74
C LEU A 613 -13.37 15.48 -28.22
N THR A 614 -12.60 14.64 -28.91
CA THR A 614 -12.31 14.84 -30.35
C THR A 614 -13.38 14.28 -31.29
N CYS A 615 -14.34 13.49 -30.80
CA CYS A 615 -15.37 12.88 -31.64
C CYS A 615 -16.66 13.71 -31.82
N ILE A 616 -16.79 14.89 -31.18
CA ILE A 616 -18.05 15.66 -31.20
C ILE A 616 -18.07 16.76 -32.28
N HIS A 617 -16.95 17.10 -32.92
CA HIS A 617 -16.88 18.21 -33.88
C HIS A 617 -16.90 17.83 -35.37
N ALA A 618 -17.23 16.59 -35.73
CA ALA A 618 -17.41 16.20 -37.14
C ALA A 618 -18.83 15.70 -37.41
N THR A 619 -19.82 16.61 -37.31
CA THR A 619 -21.15 16.39 -37.88
C THR A 619 -21.52 17.57 -38.76
N SER A 620 -21.17 17.50 -40.05
CA SER A 620 -21.91 18.12 -41.16
C SER A 620 -21.23 17.80 -42.49
N ALA A 621 -21.62 16.69 -43.12
CA ALA A 621 -21.62 16.53 -44.57
C ALA A 621 -22.38 15.25 -44.95
N THR A 622 -23.61 15.48 -45.42
CA THR A 622 -24.35 14.82 -46.51
C THR A 622 -24.02 13.36 -46.86
N ILE A 623 -25.04 12.52 -46.67
CA ILE A 623 -25.12 11.13 -47.12
C ILE A 623 -25.25 11.10 -48.64
N THR A 624 -24.29 10.48 -49.34
CA THR A 624 -24.46 9.98 -50.71
C THR A 624 -23.97 8.55 -50.78
N THR A 625 -24.84 7.69 -51.28
CA THR A 625 -24.72 6.24 -51.40
C THR A 625 -23.71 5.83 -52.48
N THR A 626 -22.68 5.07 -52.12
CA THR A 626 -22.04 4.12 -53.06
C THR A 626 -21.31 3.00 -52.33
N THR A 627 -21.78 1.78 -52.57
CA THR A 627 -21.12 0.50 -52.30
C THR A 627 -19.75 0.42 -52.98
N ILE A 628 -18.71 -0.03 -52.27
CA ILE A 628 -17.67 -0.96 -52.75
C ILE A 628 -17.05 -1.68 -51.54
N THR A 629 -17.01 -3.00 -51.67
CA THR A 629 -16.36 -4.04 -50.87
C THR A 629 -14.92 -3.74 -50.46
N THR A 630 -14.58 -3.95 -49.19
CA THR A 630 -13.23 -4.40 -48.78
C THR A 630 -13.29 -5.34 -47.57
N THR A 631 -12.65 -6.48 -47.77
CA THR A 631 -12.30 -7.59 -46.87
C THR A 631 -12.04 -7.22 -45.41
N THR A 632 -12.83 -7.82 -44.51
CA THR A 632 -12.57 -7.87 -43.07
C THR A 632 -11.51 -8.92 -42.75
N THR A 633 -10.29 -8.48 -42.43
CA THR A 633 -9.34 -9.28 -41.65
C THR A 633 -9.43 -8.82 -40.18
N GLN A 634 -10.07 -9.65 -39.35
CA GLN A 634 -10.08 -9.49 -37.89
C GLN A 634 -8.68 -9.71 -37.32
N PRO A 635 -8.18 -8.86 -36.40
CA PRO A 635 -7.14 -9.26 -35.47
C PRO A 635 -7.78 -10.00 -34.29
N THR A 636 -7.44 -11.28 -34.16
CA THR A 636 -7.78 -12.15 -33.04
C THR A 636 -7.05 -11.70 -31.77
N THR A 637 -7.79 -11.39 -30.71
CA THR A 637 -7.27 -11.35 -29.34
C THR A 637 -8.17 -12.20 -28.43
N ASN A 638 -7.53 -13.03 -27.61
CA ASN A 638 -8.17 -14.08 -26.82
C ASN A 638 -9.02 -13.51 -25.67
N ALA A 639 -10.34 -13.43 -25.84
CA ALA A 639 -11.31 -13.29 -24.76
C ALA A 639 -12.10 -14.59 -24.63
N THR A 640 -12.00 -15.28 -23.49
CA THR A 640 -12.85 -16.44 -23.20
C THR A 640 -14.27 -15.95 -22.87
N THR A 641 -15.21 -16.21 -23.76
CA THR A 641 -16.63 -15.92 -23.57
C THR A 641 -17.32 -17.22 -23.22
N ASP A 642 -17.91 -17.30 -22.03
CA ASP A 642 -18.70 -18.47 -21.62
C ASP A 642 -20.18 -18.18 -21.91
N LEU A 643 -20.76 -18.98 -22.80
CA LEU A 643 -22.17 -18.92 -23.18
C LEU A 643 -22.91 -20.06 -22.47
N ILE A 644 -23.82 -19.70 -21.57
CA ILE A 644 -24.67 -20.65 -20.86
C ILE A 644 -26.09 -20.50 -21.42
N LYS A 645 -26.55 -21.50 -22.17
CA LYS A 645 -27.94 -21.58 -22.65
C LYS A 645 -28.76 -22.38 -21.64
N ARG A 646 -29.82 -21.77 -21.11
CA ARG A 646 -30.89 -22.46 -20.33
C ARG A 646 -32.22 -22.23 -21.04
N GLU A 647 -33.18 -23.13 -20.86
CA GLU A 647 -34.38 -23.33 -21.70
C GLU A 647 -35.11 -22.08 -22.22
N ASN A 648 -35.06 -20.92 -21.52
CA ASN A 648 -35.66 -19.65 -21.95
C ASN A 648 -34.72 -18.42 -21.90
N TYR A 649 -33.44 -18.59 -21.54
CA TYR A 649 -32.49 -17.49 -21.34
C TYR A 649 -31.08 -17.81 -21.87
N GLU A 650 -30.46 -16.83 -22.53
CA GLU A 650 -29.06 -16.83 -22.94
C GLU A 650 -28.26 -15.96 -21.97
N ILE A 651 -27.28 -16.57 -21.29
CA ILE A 651 -26.38 -15.90 -20.36
C ILE A 651 -25.01 -15.81 -21.02
N VAL A 652 -24.48 -14.60 -21.12
CA VAL A 652 -23.14 -14.35 -21.66
C VAL A 652 -22.28 -13.76 -20.55
N CYS A 653 -21.27 -14.52 -20.13
CA CYS A 653 -20.30 -14.09 -19.13
C CYS A 653 -18.96 -13.74 -19.82
N HIS A 654 -18.36 -12.61 -19.45
CA HIS A 654 -17.10 -12.15 -20.05
C HIS A 654 -15.95 -12.10 -19.03
N THR A 655 -14.78 -12.63 -19.42
CA THR A 655 -13.53 -12.56 -18.65
C THR A 655 -12.63 -11.38 -19.02
N GLY A 656 -12.81 -10.82 -20.23
CA GLY A 656 -11.93 -9.83 -20.86
C GLY A 656 -12.43 -8.37 -20.79
N THR A 657 -11.48 -7.43 -20.80
CA THR A 657 -11.65 -5.98 -20.56
C THR A 657 -12.16 -5.16 -21.76
N GLN A 658 -12.35 -5.75 -22.95
CA GLN A 658 -12.76 -4.99 -24.13
C GLN A 658 -14.27 -4.78 -24.26
N MET A 659 -15.10 -5.69 -23.74
CA MET A 659 -16.56 -5.49 -23.70
C MET A 659 -17.05 -4.83 -22.41
N CYS A 660 -16.19 -4.74 -21.40
CA CYS A 660 -16.47 -4.14 -20.11
C CYS A 660 -15.43 -3.05 -19.94
N TRP A 661 -15.82 -1.83 -20.31
CA TRP A 661 -14.92 -0.68 -20.50
C TRP A 661 -13.91 -0.57 -19.33
N GLY A 662 -12.69 -0.99 -19.62
CA GLY A 662 -11.42 -0.72 -18.91
C GLY A 662 -11.45 -0.47 -17.40
N ALA A 663 -11.33 -1.52 -16.60
CA ALA A 663 -10.63 -1.50 -15.30
C ALA A 663 -10.22 -2.91 -14.85
N ALA A 664 -9.12 -3.03 -14.10
CA ALA A 664 -8.80 -4.24 -13.33
C ALA A 664 -9.60 -4.19 -12.01
N ILE A 665 -10.43 -5.20 -11.77
CA ILE A 665 -11.43 -5.25 -10.70
C ILE A 665 -11.00 -6.29 -9.66
N PRO A 666 -11.14 -6.07 -8.33
CA PRO A 666 -11.03 -7.15 -7.35
C PRO A 666 -12.17 -8.17 -7.53
N GLN A 667 -11.91 -9.44 -7.20
CA GLN A 667 -12.60 -10.63 -7.70
C GLN A 667 -14.12 -10.78 -7.45
N ASN A 668 -14.85 -9.82 -6.87
CA ASN A 668 -16.27 -10.07 -6.54
C ASN A 668 -17.21 -8.84 -6.59
N VAL A 669 -17.38 -8.21 -7.76
CA VAL A 669 -18.44 -7.18 -7.97
C VAL A 669 -19.84 -7.77 -7.75
N PHE A 670 -20.03 -9.05 -8.08
CA PHE A 670 -21.29 -9.75 -7.95
C PHE A 670 -21.75 -9.87 -6.48
N GLY A 671 -20.84 -10.10 -5.52
CA GLY A 671 -21.16 -10.13 -4.08
C GLY A 671 -21.66 -8.78 -3.53
N TRP A 672 -21.25 -7.66 -4.13
CA TRP A 672 -21.71 -6.31 -3.72
C TRP A 672 -23.11 -6.01 -4.26
N VAL A 673 -23.42 -6.54 -5.45
CA VAL A 673 -24.77 -6.50 -6.01
C VAL A 673 -25.71 -7.42 -5.22
N GLU A 674 -25.21 -8.56 -4.71
CA GLU A 674 -25.99 -9.52 -3.91
C GLU A 674 -26.52 -8.94 -2.59
N ASP A 675 -25.70 -8.19 -1.83
CA ASP A 675 -26.14 -7.55 -0.58
C ASP A 675 -27.25 -6.50 -0.82
N ARG A 676 -27.15 -5.75 -1.91
CA ARG A 676 -28.14 -4.72 -2.28
C ARG A 676 -29.40 -5.32 -2.93
N TYR A 677 -29.26 -6.44 -3.62
CA TYR A 677 -30.36 -7.20 -4.21
C TYR A 677 -31.40 -7.65 -3.16
N ARG A 678 -30.96 -8.05 -1.96
CA ARG A 678 -31.87 -8.47 -0.89
C ARG A 678 -32.81 -7.35 -0.42
N LYS A 679 -32.43 -6.09 -0.65
CA LYS A 679 -33.17 -4.88 -0.25
C LYS A 679 -34.08 -4.32 -1.36
N LEU A 680 -34.10 -4.92 -2.55
CA LEU A 680 -34.92 -4.46 -3.68
C LEU A 680 -36.41 -4.79 -3.44
N ASP A 681 -37.32 -3.82 -3.60
CA ASP A 681 -38.77 -4.08 -3.51
C ASP A 681 -39.29 -4.81 -4.76
N ASN A 682 -40.19 -5.77 -4.55
CA ASN A 682 -40.72 -6.63 -5.61
C ASN A 682 -41.71 -5.90 -6.53
N LYS A 683 -42.36 -4.84 -6.04
CA LYS A 683 -43.44 -4.13 -6.75
C LYS A 683 -42.96 -2.94 -7.59
N THR A 684 -41.73 -2.48 -7.39
CA THR A 684 -41.17 -1.33 -8.14
C THR A 684 -40.97 -1.68 -9.61
N VAL A 685 -41.39 -0.78 -10.51
CA VAL A 685 -41.25 -0.95 -11.97
C VAL A 685 -40.10 -0.08 -12.49
N TYR A 686 -39.18 -0.69 -13.25
CA TYR A 686 -37.99 -0.01 -13.77
C TYR A 686 -38.10 0.28 -15.27
N LYS A 687 -37.71 1.49 -15.70
CA LYS A 687 -37.68 1.89 -17.12
C LYS A 687 -36.41 1.40 -17.81
N SER A 688 -36.45 1.29 -19.15
CA SER A 688 -35.24 0.99 -19.95
C SER A 688 -34.20 2.11 -19.77
N GLY A 689 -32.94 1.74 -19.56
CA GLY A 689 -31.84 2.66 -19.25
C GLY A 689 -31.81 3.18 -17.81
N GLN A 690 -32.81 2.87 -16.98
CA GLN A 690 -32.81 3.26 -15.57
C GLN A 690 -31.87 2.35 -14.77
N HIS A 691 -31.02 2.96 -13.96
CA HIS A 691 -30.14 2.26 -13.04
C HIS A 691 -30.94 1.69 -11.87
N ILE A 692 -30.71 0.42 -11.55
CA ILE A 692 -31.46 -0.34 -10.54
C ILE A 692 -30.61 -0.47 -9.26
N ILE A 693 -29.34 -0.86 -9.41
CA ILE A 693 -28.37 -0.98 -8.31
C ILE A 693 -27.05 -0.42 -8.80
N CYS A 694 -26.47 0.56 -8.09
CA CYS A 694 -25.18 1.14 -8.44
C CYS A 694 -24.16 1.02 -7.29
N VAL A 695 -22.97 0.47 -7.59
CA VAL A 695 -21.86 0.28 -6.66
C VAL A 695 -20.68 1.14 -7.11
N ARG A 696 -20.30 2.11 -6.28
CA ARG A 696 -19.19 3.03 -6.58
C ARG A 696 -17.83 2.37 -6.38
N TRP A 697 -16.91 2.57 -7.32
CA TRP A 697 -15.57 1.98 -7.29
C TRP A 697 -14.51 3.05 -6.99
N LEU A 698 -13.82 2.95 -5.84
CA LEU A 698 -12.76 3.89 -5.40
C LEU A 698 -13.19 5.39 -5.37
N PHE A 699 -12.24 6.27 -5.07
CA PHE A 699 -12.43 7.72 -4.95
C PHE A 699 -12.75 8.38 -6.32
N GLY A 700 -13.99 8.28 -6.82
CA GLY A 700 -14.41 8.94 -8.07
C GLY A 700 -15.89 8.72 -8.41
N PRO A 701 -16.45 9.37 -9.44
CA PRO A 701 -17.86 9.18 -9.84
C PRO A 701 -18.13 7.77 -10.41
N ALA A 702 -17.11 7.05 -10.86
CA ALA A 702 -17.27 5.78 -11.54
C ALA A 702 -17.73 4.62 -10.63
N GLY A 703 -18.42 3.65 -11.22
CA GLY A 703 -18.89 2.46 -10.52
C GLY A 703 -19.55 1.45 -11.46
N PHE A 704 -20.09 0.37 -10.89
CA PHE A 704 -20.86 -0.64 -11.61
C PHE A 704 -22.34 -0.42 -11.38
N CYS A 705 -23.13 -0.38 -12.45
CA CYS A 705 -24.58 -0.30 -12.34
C CYS A 705 -25.25 -1.49 -13.03
N LEU A 706 -26.24 -2.05 -12.35
CA LEU A 706 -27.23 -2.95 -12.91
C LEU A 706 -28.32 -2.08 -13.56
N PHE A 707 -28.58 -2.27 -14.85
CA PHE A 707 -29.64 -1.57 -15.55
C PHE A 707 -30.32 -2.47 -16.58
N TRP A 708 -31.53 -2.04 -16.97
CA TRP A 708 -32.34 -2.70 -17.97
C TRP A 708 -32.09 -2.10 -19.35
N GLU A 709 -32.03 -2.92 -20.40
CA GLU A 709 -31.98 -2.46 -21.79
C GLU A 709 -33.00 -3.23 -22.63
N GLN A 710 -33.68 -2.51 -23.52
CA GLN A 710 -34.73 -3.07 -24.38
C GLN A 710 -34.13 -3.60 -25.68
N ILE A 711 -34.44 -4.85 -26.04
CA ILE A 711 -34.01 -5.46 -27.30
C ILE A 711 -35.07 -5.24 -28.40
N ASP A 712 -36.36 -5.42 -28.08
CA ASP A 712 -37.46 -5.26 -29.05
C ASP A 712 -38.37 -4.08 -28.70
N LYS A 713 -38.65 -3.22 -29.70
CA LYS A 713 -39.53 -2.05 -29.54
C LYS A 713 -41.00 -2.43 -29.29
N ASP A 714 -41.41 -3.63 -29.69
CA ASP A 714 -42.81 -4.09 -29.66
C ASP A 714 -43.18 -4.91 -28.40
N ALA A 715 -42.21 -5.17 -27.51
CA ALA A 715 -42.41 -5.87 -26.23
C ALA A 715 -42.84 -4.91 -25.09
N SER A 716 -43.84 -4.06 -25.36
CA SER A 716 -44.31 -3.00 -24.46
C SER A 716 -45.16 -3.49 -23.27
N GLY A 717 -45.54 -4.77 -23.24
CA GLY A 717 -46.47 -5.34 -22.25
C GLY A 717 -45.87 -6.21 -21.14
N VAL A 718 -44.55 -6.40 -21.05
CA VAL A 718 -43.94 -7.23 -19.99
C VAL A 718 -43.71 -6.39 -18.74
N GLU A 719 -44.36 -6.73 -17.62
CA GLU A 719 -44.19 -6.06 -16.32
C GLU A 719 -42.72 -6.15 -15.84
N ARG A 720 -42.03 -5.01 -15.79
CA ARG A 720 -40.59 -4.90 -15.42
C ARG A 720 -40.43 -4.67 -13.93
N THR A 721 -41.01 -5.56 -13.15
CA THR A 721 -41.05 -5.47 -11.70
C THR A 721 -39.72 -5.91 -11.08
N GLY A 722 -39.44 -5.43 -9.86
CA GLY A 722 -38.31 -5.92 -9.07
C GLY A 722 -38.29 -7.44 -8.92
N ALA A 723 -39.45 -8.10 -8.90
CA ALA A 723 -39.55 -9.57 -8.91
C ALA A 723 -38.90 -10.23 -10.15
N LEU A 724 -39.10 -9.65 -11.34
CA LEU A 724 -38.48 -10.14 -12.58
C LEU A 724 -36.97 -9.91 -12.57
N VAL A 725 -36.53 -8.73 -12.10
CA VAL A 725 -35.09 -8.41 -11.94
C VAL A 725 -34.44 -9.43 -11.00
N LYS A 726 -35.08 -9.74 -9.86
CA LYS A 726 -34.58 -10.73 -8.92
C LYS A 726 -34.42 -12.11 -9.56
N LYS A 727 -35.41 -12.55 -10.33
CA LYS A 727 -35.39 -13.84 -11.05
C LYS A 727 -34.23 -13.93 -12.04
N LEU A 728 -33.98 -12.86 -12.81
CA LEU A 728 -32.91 -12.83 -13.82
C LEU A 728 -31.53 -12.63 -13.21
N LEU A 729 -31.42 -11.91 -12.10
CA LEU A 729 -30.15 -11.67 -11.44
C LEU A 729 -29.55 -12.96 -10.88
N VAL A 730 -30.37 -13.91 -10.41
CA VAL A 730 -29.90 -15.25 -10.00
C VAL A 730 -29.13 -15.95 -11.13
N HIS A 731 -29.55 -15.75 -12.38
CA HIS A 731 -28.86 -16.30 -13.54
C HIS A 731 -27.54 -15.56 -13.84
N LEU A 732 -27.49 -14.24 -13.64
CA LEU A 732 -26.25 -13.45 -13.73
C LEU A 732 -25.23 -13.81 -12.64
N LEU A 733 -25.71 -14.10 -11.42
CA LEU A 733 -24.87 -14.51 -10.28
C LEU A 733 -24.23 -15.89 -10.47
N ALA A 734 -24.74 -16.71 -11.40
CA ALA A 734 -24.12 -17.98 -11.77
C ALA A 734 -22.81 -17.81 -12.58
N CYS A 735 -22.46 -16.59 -13.01
CA CYS A 735 -21.17 -16.26 -13.62
C CYS A 735 -20.05 -16.10 -12.57
N GLU A 736 -19.84 -17.09 -11.68
CA GLU A 736 -18.76 -17.09 -10.68
C GLU A 736 -17.39 -16.81 -11.34
N ASP A 737 -16.55 -15.97 -10.70
CA ASP A 737 -15.23 -15.51 -11.17
C ASP A 737 -15.20 -14.63 -12.44
N LYS A 738 -16.34 -14.14 -12.94
CA LYS A 738 -16.42 -13.28 -14.13
C LYS A 738 -16.60 -11.80 -13.74
N ARG A 739 -16.19 -10.88 -14.61
CA ARG A 739 -16.10 -9.42 -14.30
C ARG A 739 -17.37 -8.64 -14.59
N CYS A 740 -18.18 -9.13 -15.52
CA CYS A 740 -19.37 -8.50 -16.07
C CYS A 740 -20.19 -9.57 -16.81
N GLY A 741 -21.48 -9.32 -16.99
CA GLY A 741 -22.36 -10.29 -17.63
C GLY A 741 -23.64 -9.67 -18.17
N VAL A 742 -24.26 -10.41 -19.09
CA VAL A 742 -25.56 -10.06 -19.68
C VAL A 742 -26.45 -11.31 -19.64
N VAL A 743 -27.69 -11.14 -19.19
CA VAL A 743 -28.76 -12.14 -19.37
C VAL A 743 -29.74 -11.62 -20.42
N ARG A 744 -30.00 -12.43 -21.43
CA ARG A 744 -31.01 -12.19 -22.47
C ARG A 744 -32.11 -13.23 -22.36
N GLY A 745 -33.37 -12.82 -22.45
CA GLY A 745 -34.49 -13.74 -22.65
C GLY A 745 -35.84 -13.05 -22.64
N GLY A 746 -36.79 -13.59 -23.39
CA GLY A 746 -38.15 -13.05 -23.51
C GLY A 746 -38.23 -11.58 -23.95
N GLY A 747 -37.38 -11.16 -24.91
CA GLY A 747 -37.32 -9.78 -25.44
C GLY A 747 -36.59 -8.76 -24.55
N ASN A 748 -36.00 -9.20 -23.44
CA ASN A 748 -35.39 -8.34 -22.42
C ASN A 748 -33.88 -8.57 -22.27
N ARG A 749 -33.14 -7.49 -21.94
CA ARG A 749 -31.71 -7.53 -21.60
C ARG A 749 -31.47 -6.94 -20.22
N LEU A 750 -30.99 -7.77 -19.30
CA LEU A 750 -30.48 -7.31 -18.01
C LEU A 750 -28.95 -7.31 -18.06
N LYS A 751 -28.34 -6.16 -17.75
CA LYS A 751 -26.89 -5.95 -17.90
C LYS A 751 -26.28 -5.37 -16.63
N ILE A 752 -25.13 -5.91 -16.22
CA ILE A 752 -24.23 -5.30 -15.24
C ILE A 752 -23.04 -4.74 -16.01
N ASP A 753 -22.85 -3.42 -15.95
CA ASP A 753 -21.74 -2.76 -16.64
C ASP A 753 -21.05 -1.69 -15.79
N TYR A 754 -19.84 -1.35 -16.20
CA TYR A 754 -19.08 -0.22 -15.67
C TYR A 754 -19.60 1.10 -16.26
N VAL A 755 -19.80 2.10 -15.39
CA VAL A 755 -20.30 3.43 -15.74
C VAL A 755 -19.27 4.48 -15.32
N GLY A 756 -18.67 5.18 -16.29
CA GLY A 756 -17.56 6.12 -16.08
C GLY A 756 -17.82 7.60 -16.42
N ASN A 757 -19.08 8.03 -16.60
CA ASN A 757 -19.39 9.43 -16.98
C ASN A 757 -19.27 10.43 -15.79
N THR A 758 -19.22 11.74 -16.07
CA THR A 758 -19.07 12.89 -15.16
C THR A 758 -20.04 12.93 -13.97
N ARG A 759 -21.24 12.34 -14.09
CA ARG A 759 -22.21 12.20 -12.98
C ARG A 759 -22.10 10.86 -12.24
N GLY A 760 -21.45 9.86 -12.82
CA GLY A 760 -21.16 8.61 -12.12
C GLY A 760 -22.35 7.86 -11.57
N CYS A 761 -22.15 7.16 -10.45
CA CYS A 761 -23.21 6.62 -9.58
C CYS A 761 -23.78 7.68 -8.61
N HIS A 762 -23.48 8.96 -8.78
CA HIS A 762 -23.81 9.99 -7.80
C HIS A 762 -25.29 10.39 -7.89
N GLY A 763 -26.06 10.07 -6.84
CA GLY A 763 -27.49 10.41 -6.73
C GLY A 763 -28.47 9.52 -7.51
N ILE A 764 -28.08 8.27 -7.83
CA ILE A 764 -28.80 7.42 -8.81
C ILE A 764 -29.31 6.08 -8.19
N CYS A 765 -29.49 6.00 -6.88
CA CYS A 765 -30.27 4.94 -6.23
C CYS A 765 -31.18 5.54 -5.16
#